data_AF-A0A3R7IIH3-F1
#
_entry.id   AF-A0A3R7IIH3-F1
#
_cell.length_a   1.000
_cell.length_b   1.000
_cell.length_c   1.000
_cell.angle_alpha   90.00
_cell.angle_beta   90.00
_cell.angle_gamma   90.00
#
_symmetry.space_group_name_H-M   'P 1'
#
loop_
_entity.id
_entity.type
_entity.pdbx_description
1 polymer ?
#
loop_
_entity_poly.entity_id
_entity_poly.type
_entity_poly.pdbx_seq_one_letter_code
_entity_poly.pdbx_strand_id
1 'polypeptide(L)'
;MATHQQEVVTPVAAHDKLQSPTTANVDYDHYQYQNPADSTFRVDVAPNDNKEALEKGGKPLKKFLWWRITKKQRIFAILGIVVVILVVLILIAWFVIVKAVFQHNVNKIKMTVNYLDINNISDQTTLSSNFSLHMKHDLSMNAKSDATTASLIYDGTTFAEFEFPALTIDKGGQEYDLDFTADLIVTDPDVFKSMSSEVMDMTSVVLDTSAEVKAHALGFSYGGLDFKRELTFEGFNNFRDPLTVIQHIDFWGCTDEGWIMDIDVNVTNISQMGLDGIGYLNLTLYVDDLYLGYLSGLTPEGGVPRGVSTQSFRLFVDIDNRSSMVNMVRKLIDGYVNWFITGESDYATDYTLFKDALSVMNMSIIYTEVMERIDMNASHGANRTLSSISPFPLDVTTPKPFSVAPRFASTNVVGETEVDVDPDVGLDVTEIVEARGYTVETHKVTTADRYVLTMHRLPETYDESQSNSDPAANKPVVLLQHGLVDSSFTFVCNFRNQSLAFMLADAGYDVWLANNRGNTWSREHLDYTDDDDEFWDFSWEDMGKYDLPAEIEYVLNTTEQLTLSFVGHSEGNMQAFARFSTDQKLAQKVSYFAALAPVAWTGHLATKVFNGMAKLHLEKLFQAFGIVEFSAKNKFIQETVGGFTCTLTPELCDSTLSLIMSAPSASINTTRFSVYLSQMPAGTSVKNMAHFAQGIRHNTFASYDYGCKCDRDSDIDKCPESKCKNKKMYSSFDPPAFPIGDMVYPRTGLYIGAADSISTETDIEQLRSALPSGTVVHELTVDAYTHLDITWAYDANEKMYQDLLVQLKTYRGVGYTVVGSSSRSSAESAISTEEAGEEADIVPKSKSSFQTQLN
;
A
#
# COMPACT_ATOMS: atom_id res chain seq x y z
N MET A 1 -16.46 -53.92 -33.93
CA MET A 1 -15.75 -54.94 -33.13
C MET A 1 -15.65 -54.37 -31.72
N ALA A 2 -16.67 -54.61 -30.90
CA ALA A 2 -16.82 -55.81 -30.04
C ALA A 2 -15.98 -55.63 -28.76
N THR A 3 -16.55 -55.10 -27.67
CA THR A 3 -17.42 -55.74 -26.64
C THR A 3 -16.69 -56.72 -25.72
N HIS A 4 -16.85 -56.47 -24.41
CA HIS A 4 -17.18 -57.45 -23.35
C HIS A 4 -16.15 -58.56 -23.03
N GLN A 5 -16.14 -59.23 -21.89
CA GLN A 5 -16.70 -59.19 -20.53
C GLN A 5 -16.15 -60.46 -19.85
N GLN A 6 -16.18 -60.49 -18.52
CA GLN A 6 -16.48 -61.62 -17.61
C GLN A 6 -15.47 -61.65 -16.46
N GLU A 7 -15.78 -61.27 -15.21
CA GLU A 7 -16.85 -61.66 -14.26
C GLU A 7 -16.91 -63.16 -13.91
N VAL A 8 -17.01 -63.40 -12.58
CA VAL A 8 -17.78 -64.41 -11.79
C VAL A 8 -16.95 -64.69 -10.50
N VAL A 9 -17.24 -64.24 -9.26
CA VAL A 9 -18.42 -64.22 -8.34
C VAL A 9 -18.14 -65.09 -7.08
N THR A 10 -17.91 -64.40 -5.93
CA THR A 10 -18.44 -64.52 -4.53
C THR A 10 -18.76 -65.87 -3.83
N PRO A 11 -18.83 -65.98 -2.46
CA PRO A 11 -19.46 -65.02 -1.52
C PRO A 11 -18.92 -64.78 -0.06
N VAL A 12 -19.24 -63.57 0.43
CA VAL A 12 -19.86 -63.12 1.72
C VAL A 12 -19.26 -63.49 3.10
N ALA A 13 -18.90 -62.45 3.88
CA ALA A 13 -19.40 -62.19 5.24
C ALA A 13 -19.10 -60.73 5.67
N ALA A 14 -20.07 -60.07 6.30
CA ALA A 14 -20.02 -58.69 6.82
C ALA A 14 -20.35 -58.69 8.33
N HIS A 15 -19.82 -57.73 9.10
CA HIS A 15 -20.58 -57.03 10.16
C HIS A 15 -19.85 -55.81 10.75
N ASP A 16 -20.67 -54.99 11.40
CA ASP A 16 -20.65 -53.54 11.58
C ASP A 16 -20.04 -52.99 12.88
N LYS A 17 -19.87 -51.65 12.84
CA LYS A 17 -19.75 -50.63 13.91
C LYS A 17 -20.61 -50.87 15.17
N LEU A 18 -20.21 -50.31 16.32
CA LEU A 18 -21.12 -49.52 17.19
C LEU A 18 -20.46 -48.73 18.34
N GLN A 19 -21.19 -47.68 18.74
CA GLN A 19 -20.94 -46.61 19.72
C GLN A 19 -21.20 -47.01 21.20
N SER A 20 -20.85 -46.07 22.10
CA SER A 20 -21.16 -45.91 23.54
C SER A 20 -22.53 -46.43 24.03
N PRO A 21 -22.69 -46.74 25.34
CA PRO A 21 -23.46 -45.81 26.20
C PRO A 21 -23.14 -45.81 27.72
N THR A 22 -23.74 -44.81 28.38
CA THR A 22 -23.93 -44.55 29.82
C THR A 22 -24.92 -45.47 30.55
N THR A 23 -24.81 -45.49 31.90
CA THR A 23 -25.85 -45.58 32.98
C THR A 23 -25.80 -46.75 34.00
N ALA A 24 -25.68 -46.33 35.27
CA ALA A 24 -26.40 -46.72 36.50
C ALA A 24 -26.16 -48.07 37.23
N ASN A 25 -25.73 -47.92 38.50
CA ASN A 25 -26.07 -48.63 39.75
C ASN A 25 -26.34 -50.14 39.75
N VAL A 26 -25.55 -50.91 40.52
CA VAL A 26 -26.03 -51.81 41.60
C VAL A 26 -24.95 -51.96 42.70
N ASP A 27 -25.45 -51.99 43.93
CA ASP A 27 -24.86 -52.06 45.27
C ASP A 27 -24.52 -53.51 45.73
N TYR A 28 -23.98 -53.62 46.95
CA TYR A 28 -23.75 -54.80 47.83
C TYR A 28 -22.30 -55.29 48.05
N ASP A 29 -21.70 -54.68 49.09
CA ASP A 29 -21.33 -55.30 50.38
C ASP A 29 -20.31 -56.46 50.43
N HIS A 30 -19.21 -56.29 51.21
CA HIS A 30 -19.13 -56.83 52.58
C HIS A 30 -17.79 -56.58 53.37
N TYR A 31 -17.95 -56.41 54.70
CA TYR A 31 -17.02 -56.49 55.87
C TYR A 31 -15.95 -55.40 56.11
N GLN A 32 -15.67 -54.88 57.33
CA GLN A 32 -16.36 -54.76 58.62
C GLN A 32 -15.53 -53.84 59.57
N TYR A 33 -16.21 -52.96 60.32
CA TYR A 33 -16.02 -52.51 61.73
C TYR A 33 -14.63 -52.45 62.43
N GLN A 34 -14.18 -51.26 62.89
CA GLN A 34 -14.33 -50.72 64.27
C GLN A 34 -13.48 -49.45 64.54
N ASN A 35 -14.05 -48.51 65.30
CA ASN A 35 -13.50 -47.25 65.86
C ASN A 35 -12.80 -47.51 67.23
N PRO A 36 -11.97 -46.61 67.79
CA PRO A 36 -12.54 -45.61 68.72
C PRO A 36 -11.82 -44.23 68.88
N ALA A 37 -12.65 -43.22 69.16
CA ALA A 37 -12.59 -42.22 70.26
C ALA A 37 -11.59 -41.02 70.31
N ASP A 38 -12.22 -39.84 70.31
CA ASP A 38 -12.09 -38.68 71.22
C ASP A 38 -10.93 -37.65 71.13
N SER A 39 -11.26 -36.42 70.73
CA SER A 39 -11.19 -35.21 71.59
C SER A 39 -11.51 -33.94 70.80
N THR A 40 -12.50 -33.19 71.28
CA THR A 40 -12.86 -31.83 70.83
C THR A 40 -12.56 -30.84 71.95
N PHE A 41 -12.00 -29.68 71.62
CA PHE A 41 -11.83 -28.57 72.57
C PHE A 41 -12.56 -27.32 72.04
N ARG A 42 -13.57 -26.89 72.79
CA ARG A 42 -14.28 -25.60 72.69
C ARG A 42 -13.86 -24.73 73.87
N VAL A 43 -13.79 -23.41 73.67
CA VAL A 43 -13.85 -22.45 74.78
C VAL A 43 -14.83 -21.35 74.43
N ASP A 44 -15.88 -21.25 75.25
CA ASP A 44 -16.85 -20.17 75.33
C ASP A 44 -16.26 -18.95 76.06
N VAL A 45 -16.70 -17.74 75.69
CA VAL A 45 -16.49 -16.52 76.49
C VAL A 45 -17.82 -15.85 76.74
N ALA A 46 -18.18 -15.74 78.02
CA ALA A 46 -19.25 -14.90 78.56
C ALA A 46 -18.67 -13.57 79.10
N PRO A 47 -19.48 -12.51 79.25
CA PRO A 47 -19.01 -11.13 79.37
C PRO A 47 -18.80 -10.71 80.83
N ASN A 48 -17.93 -9.72 81.07
CA ASN A 48 -17.98 -8.93 82.30
C ASN A 48 -17.40 -7.52 82.11
N ASP A 49 -18.18 -6.55 82.59
CA ASP A 49 -17.88 -5.13 82.72
C ASP A 49 -16.74 -4.87 83.72
N ASN A 50 -15.86 -3.89 83.42
CA ASN A 50 -15.51 -2.77 84.33
C ASN A 50 -14.45 -1.83 83.72
N LYS A 51 -14.92 -0.61 83.43
CA LYS A 51 -14.40 0.75 83.64
C LYS A 51 -12.89 1.07 83.82
N GLU A 52 -12.59 2.22 83.20
CA GLU A 52 -11.54 3.25 83.46
C GLU A 52 -10.12 2.98 82.93
N ALA A 53 -9.34 3.93 82.41
CA ALA A 53 -9.49 5.27 81.83
C ALA A 53 -8.07 5.74 81.42
N LEU A 54 -7.99 6.69 80.46
CA LEU A 54 -6.85 7.59 80.15
C LEU A 54 -5.63 6.98 79.41
N GLU A 55 -4.98 7.60 78.43
CA GLU A 55 -5.21 8.78 77.57
C GLU A 55 -4.02 8.86 76.59
N LYS A 56 -4.23 9.54 75.45
CA LYS A 56 -3.27 10.26 74.58
C LYS A 56 -2.98 9.69 73.18
N GLY A 57 -3.65 10.33 72.21
CA GLY A 57 -2.92 11.16 71.25
C GLY A 57 -2.69 10.60 69.85
N GLY A 58 -3.67 10.78 68.96
CA GLY A 58 -3.46 10.62 67.51
C GLY A 58 -4.70 10.99 66.70
N LYS A 59 -4.85 12.25 66.29
CA LYS A 59 -5.85 12.66 65.29
C LYS A 59 -5.27 12.44 63.87
N PRO A 60 -6.12 12.11 62.90
CA PRO A 60 -5.96 12.69 61.57
C PRO A 60 -7.20 13.46 61.08
N LEU A 61 -6.88 14.34 60.14
CA LEU A 61 -7.60 15.39 59.41
C LEU A 61 -9.14 15.37 59.32
N LYS A 62 -9.68 16.58 59.53
CA LYS A 62 -11.06 17.00 59.25
C LYS A 62 -11.39 16.86 57.75
N LYS A 63 -12.44 16.10 57.43
CA LYS A 63 -13.24 16.22 56.20
C LYS A 63 -13.98 17.56 56.23
N PHE A 64 -13.52 18.51 55.43
CA PHE A 64 -14.20 19.76 55.14
C PHE A 64 -15.32 19.49 54.13
N LEU A 65 -16.49 20.12 54.33
CA LEU A 65 -17.78 19.85 53.69
C LEU A 65 -18.43 18.51 54.06
N TRP A 66 -19.07 18.40 55.24
CA TRP A 66 -20.17 17.43 55.38
C TRP A 66 -21.11 17.66 56.58
N TRP A 67 -21.45 18.91 56.91
CA TRP A 67 -22.42 19.13 57.99
C TRP A 67 -23.36 20.31 57.73
N ARG A 68 -24.49 20.03 57.07
CA ARG A 68 -25.80 20.68 57.28
C ARG A 68 -26.97 20.05 56.50
N ILE A 69 -26.94 18.73 56.26
CA ILE A 69 -27.97 18.05 55.46
C ILE A 69 -28.51 16.84 56.26
N THR A 70 -29.80 16.88 56.58
CA THR A 70 -30.50 15.81 57.31
C THR A 70 -30.55 14.51 56.48
N LYS A 71 -30.72 13.36 57.13
CA LYS A 71 -30.75 12.03 56.46
C LYS A 71 -31.79 11.96 55.33
N LYS A 72 -32.91 12.67 55.47
CA LYS A 72 -33.95 12.82 54.43
C LYS A 72 -33.46 13.66 53.24
N GLN A 73 -32.79 14.79 53.48
CA GLN A 73 -32.26 15.63 52.41
C GLN A 73 -31.11 14.97 51.63
N ARG A 74 -30.33 14.06 52.25
CA ARG A 74 -29.33 13.24 51.53
C ARG A 74 -29.99 12.25 50.57
N ILE A 75 -31.10 11.63 50.98
CA ILE A 75 -31.86 10.71 50.13
C ILE A 75 -32.46 11.47 48.94
N PHE A 76 -33.04 12.65 49.17
CA PHE A 76 -33.56 13.49 48.08
C PHE A 76 -32.47 14.01 47.13
N ALA A 77 -31.28 14.35 47.64
CA ALA A 77 -30.15 14.76 46.81
C ALA A 77 -29.61 13.60 45.95
N ILE A 78 -29.51 12.40 46.52
CA ILE A 78 -29.09 11.20 45.77
C ILE A 78 -30.14 10.83 44.72
N LEU A 79 -31.43 10.85 45.06
CA LEU A 79 -32.53 10.65 44.10
C LEU A 79 -32.51 11.70 42.98
N GLY A 80 -32.28 12.97 43.32
CA GLY A 80 -32.13 14.04 42.33
C GLY A 80 -30.94 13.82 41.39
N ILE A 81 -29.79 13.42 41.92
CA ILE A 81 -28.59 13.08 41.12
C ILE A 81 -28.86 11.86 40.23
N VAL A 82 -29.53 10.82 40.74
CA VAL A 82 -29.90 9.63 39.95
C VAL A 82 -30.85 10.00 38.81
N VAL A 83 -31.83 10.87 39.05
CA VAL A 83 -32.73 11.37 38.00
C VAL A 83 -31.97 12.20 36.98
N VAL A 84 -31.05 13.08 37.41
CA VAL A 84 -30.21 13.86 36.48
C VAL A 84 -29.30 12.94 35.66
N ILE A 85 -28.68 11.93 36.27
CA ILE A 85 -27.86 10.94 35.55
C ILE A 85 -28.72 10.15 34.56
N LEU A 86 -29.92 9.72 34.93
CA LEU A 86 -30.85 9.03 34.01
C LEU A 86 -31.26 9.94 32.85
N VAL A 87 -31.56 11.22 33.10
CA VAL A 87 -31.85 12.19 32.04
C VAL A 87 -30.64 12.39 31.13
N VAL A 88 -29.43 12.52 31.69
CA VAL A 88 -28.18 12.64 30.91
C VAL A 88 -27.93 11.36 30.10
N LEU A 89 -28.14 10.17 30.65
CA LEU A 89 -28.00 8.90 29.93
C LEU A 89 -29.05 8.76 28.82
N ILE A 90 -30.28 9.20 29.05
CA ILE A 90 -31.33 9.25 28.02
C ILE A 90 -30.95 10.25 26.92
N LEU A 91 -30.38 11.41 27.28
CA LEU A 91 -29.90 12.39 26.30
C LEU A 91 -28.68 11.87 25.52
N ILE A 92 -27.75 11.18 26.16
CA ILE A 92 -26.61 10.53 25.48
C ILE A 92 -27.12 9.42 24.55
N ALA A 93 -28.05 8.58 25.01
CA ALA A 93 -28.69 7.58 24.16
C ALA A 93 -29.42 8.26 22.98
N TRP A 94 -30.08 9.38 23.21
CA TRP A 94 -30.81 10.13 22.20
C TRP A 94 -29.89 10.78 21.15
N PHE A 95 -28.83 11.48 21.57
CA PHE A 95 -27.98 12.25 20.66
C PHE A 95 -26.85 11.44 20.04
N VAL A 96 -26.37 10.39 20.72
CA VAL A 96 -25.22 9.59 20.27
C VAL A 96 -25.67 8.26 19.70
N ILE A 97 -26.48 7.49 20.43
CA ILE A 97 -26.85 6.13 20.01
C ILE A 97 -27.82 6.17 18.83
N VAL A 98 -28.83 7.04 18.83
CA VAL A 98 -29.78 7.12 17.70
C VAL A 98 -29.05 7.54 16.41
N LYS A 99 -28.20 8.57 16.44
CA LYS A 99 -27.39 8.95 15.26
C LYS A 99 -26.56 7.77 14.76
N ALA A 100 -25.82 7.12 15.68
CA ALA A 100 -24.97 6.00 15.33
C ALA A 100 -25.76 4.82 14.73
N VAL A 101 -26.96 4.53 15.24
CA VAL A 101 -27.84 3.49 14.68
C VAL A 101 -28.30 3.85 13.26
N PHE A 102 -28.73 5.09 13.03
CA PHE A 102 -29.12 5.53 11.69
C PHE A 102 -27.93 5.47 10.72
N GLN A 103 -26.77 6.00 11.12
CA GLN A 103 -25.54 5.97 10.31
C GLN A 103 -25.07 4.53 10.03
N HIS A 104 -25.13 3.65 11.01
CA HIS A 104 -24.79 2.23 10.85
C HIS A 104 -25.68 1.53 9.82
N ASN A 105 -26.99 1.81 9.83
CA ASN A 105 -27.90 1.26 8.83
C ASN A 105 -27.64 1.86 7.43
N VAL A 106 -27.35 3.17 7.34
CA VAL A 106 -26.95 3.82 6.09
C VAL A 106 -25.69 3.17 5.52
N ASN A 107 -24.67 2.88 6.34
CA ASN A 107 -23.42 2.25 5.91
C ASN A 107 -23.58 0.82 5.37
N LYS A 108 -24.69 0.13 5.71
CA LYS A 108 -24.97 -1.22 5.20
C LYS A 108 -25.57 -1.26 3.80
N ILE A 109 -25.99 -0.12 3.26
CA ILE A 109 -26.57 -0.04 1.92
C ILE A 109 -25.44 -0.10 0.90
N LYS A 110 -25.32 -1.18 0.14
CA LYS A 110 -24.41 -1.26 -1.01
C LYS A 110 -25.15 -0.80 -2.27
N MET A 111 -24.42 -0.14 -3.15
CA MET A 111 -24.93 0.45 -4.38
C MET A 111 -23.90 0.20 -5.48
N THR A 112 -24.32 -0.32 -6.63
CA THR A 112 -23.51 -0.42 -7.84
C THR A 112 -24.32 0.10 -9.03
N VAL A 113 -23.65 0.61 -10.05
CA VAL A 113 -24.33 1.12 -11.25
C VAL A 113 -24.68 -0.05 -12.15
N ASN A 114 -25.93 -0.16 -12.56
CA ASN A 114 -26.33 -1.01 -13.67
C ASN A 114 -26.12 -0.26 -14.98
N TYR A 115 -26.61 0.98 -15.05
CA TYR A 115 -26.34 1.89 -16.16
C TYR A 115 -26.63 3.36 -15.84
N LEU A 116 -26.07 4.23 -16.67
CA LEU A 116 -26.29 5.68 -16.72
C LEU A 116 -26.45 6.11 -18.18
N ASP A 117 -27.66 6.39 -18.63
CA ASP A 117 -27.89 6.85 -19.99
C ASP A 117 -28.12 8.36 -19.99
N ILE A 118 -27.22 9.12 -20.60
CA ILE A 118 -27.46 10.52 -20.94
C ILE A 118 -28.40 10.51 -22.15
N ASN A 119 -29.55 11.17 -22.06
CA ASN A 119 -30.58 11.12 -23.11
C ASN A 119 -30.75 12.47 -23.83
N ASN A 120 -30.39 13.55 -23.17
CA ASN A 120 -30.52 14.89 -23.70
C ASN A 120 -29.59 15.85 -22.98
N ILE A 121 -29.10 16.85 -23.71
CA ILE A 121 -28.28 17.94 -23.18
C ILE A 121 -29.08 19.22 -23.38
N SER A 122 -29.68 19.72 -22.31
CA SER A 122 -30.59 20.88 -22.40
C SER A 122 -29.83 22.20 -22.52
N ASP A 123 -28.65 22.28 -21.91
CA ASP A 123 -27.67 23.35 -22.04
C ASP A 123 -26.24 22.82 -21.84
N GLN A 124 -25.22 23.68 -21.92
CA GLN A 124 -23.81 23.29 -21.77
C GLN A 124 -23.40 22.90 -20.33
N THR A 125 -24.36 22.65 -19.43
CA THR A 125 -24.13 22.27 -18.03
C THR A 125 -25.12 21.21 -17.51
N THR A 126 -26.25 20.99 -18.18
CA THR A 126 -27.34 20.14 -17.66
C THR A 126 -27.58 18.93 -18.57
N LEU A 127 -27.39 17.74 -18.00
CA LEU A 127 -27.47 16.45 -18.70
C LEU A 127 -28.66 15.65 -18.16
N SER A 128 -29.74 15.55 -18.91
CA SER A 128 -30.90 14.75 -18.52
C SER A 128 -30.58 13.26 -18.66
N SER A 129 -30.55 12.56 -17.52
CA SER A 129 -29.95 11.24 -17.42
C SER A 129 -30.91 10.22 -16.78
N ASN A 130 -30.89 8.99 -17.28
CA ASN A 130 -31.56 7.84 -16.69
C ASN A 130 -30.54 7.01 -15.92
N PHE A 131 -30.82 6.78 -14.65
CA PHE A 131 -29.99 6.00 -13.74
C PHE A 131 -30.67 4.66 -13.45
N SER A 132 -29.88 3.60 -13.41
CA SER A 132 -30.27 2.33 -12.79
C SER A 132 -29.17 1.90 -11.83
N LEU A 133 -29.55 1.75 -10.57
CA LEU A 133 -28.63 1.40 -9.50
C LEU A 133 -29.06 0.10 -8.83
N HIS A 134 -28.16 -0.86 -8.76
CA HIS A 134 -28.38 -2.08 -8.01
C HIS A 134 -28.17 -1.82 -6.52
N MET A 135 -29.22 -2.04 -5.74
CA MET A 135 -29.28 -1.74 -4.32
C MET A 135 -29.29 -3.04 -3.51
N LYS A 136 -28.37 -3.18 -2.55
CA LYS A 136 -28.32 -4.34 -1.64
C LYS A 136 -28.13 -3.92 -0.19
N HIS A 137 -28.99 -4.35 0.71
CA HIS A 137 -28.89 -4.00 2.14
C HIS A 137 -29.47 -5.06 3.06
N ASP A 138 -29.04 -5.06 4.33
CA ASP A 138 -29.68 -5.82 5.41
C ASP A 138 -29.94 -4.92 6.62
N LEU A 139 -31.16 -4.36 6.67
CA LEU A 139 -31.53 -3.35 7.64
C LEU A 139 -32.29 -3.93 8.83
N SER A 140 -32.01 -3.37 10.02
CA SER A 140 -32.66 -3.80 11.26
C SER A 140 -34.11 -3.30 11.42
N MET A 141 -34.53 -2.32 10.61
CA MET A 141 -35.84 -1.68 10.70
C MET A 141 -36.25 -1.05 9.36
N ASN A 142 -37.55 -0.87 9.16
CA ASN A 142 -38.08 -0.13 8.01
C ASN A 142 -37.70 1.35 8.15
N ALA A 143 -37.28 1.95 7.05
CA ALA A 143 -36.90 3.35 6.99
C ALA A 143 -37.47 4.02 5.74
N LYS A 144 -37.54 5.36 5.77
CA LYS A 144 -37.75 6.18 4.57
C LYS A 144 -36.66 7.24 4.51
N SER A 145 -36.23 7.63 3.32
CA SER A 145 -35.38 8.81 3.12
C SER A 145 -36.17 9.92 2.45
N ASP A 146 -35.82 11.16 2.77
CA ASP A 146 -36.20 12.31 1.95
C ASP A 146 -35.38 12.28 0.64
N ALA A 147 -35.87 12.98 -0.39
CA ALA A 147 -35.06 13.28 -1.57
C ALA A 147 -33.87 14.15 -1.16
N THR A 148 -32.70 13.93 -1.76
CA THR A 148 -31.46 14.62 -1.39
C THR A 148 -30.60 14.93 -2.60
N THR A 149 -29.80 15.98 -2.52
CA THR A 149 -28.80 16.29 -3.54
C THR A 149 -27.58 15.40 -3.31
N ALA A 150 -27.20 14.66 -4.34
CA ALA A 150 -25.97 13.87 -4.38
C ALA A 150 -24.94 14.56 -5.28
N SER A 151 -23.71 14.60 -4.82
CA SER A 151 -22.56 15.11 -5.56
C SER A 151 -21.78 13.95 -6.16
N LEU A 152 -21.42 14.06 -7.44
CA LEU A 152 -20.44 13.21 -8.11
C LEU A 152 -19.06 13.86 -8.02
N ILE A 153 -18.08 13.07 -7.62
CA ILE A 153 -16.72 13.49 -7.31
C ILE A 153 -15.77 12.66 -8.18
N TYR A 154 -14.81 13.36 -8.80
CA TYR A 154 -13.76 12.77 -9.61
C TYR A 154 -12.43 13.42 -9.24
N ASP A 155 -11.41 12.61 -9.00
CA ASP A 155 -10.09 13.07 -8.53
C ASP A 155 -10.20 14.03 -7.32
N GLY A 156 -11.03 13.64 -6.34
CA GLY A 156 -11.29 14.41 -5.12
C GLY A 156 -12.12 15.69 -5.31
N THR A 157 -12.53 16.04 -6.54
CA THR A 157 -13.26 17.28 -6.83
C THR A 157 -14.69 17.00 -7.27
N THR A 158 -15.67 17.66 -6.64
CA THR A 158 -17.07 17.58 -7.07
C THR A 158 -17.23 18.24 -8.44
N PHE A 159 -17.67 17.47 -9.45
CA PHE A 159 -17.84 17.96 -10.81
C PHE A 159 -19.30 18.03 -11.26
N ALA A 160 -20.20 17.32 -10.59
CA ALA A 160 -21.62 17.38 -10.90
C ALA A 160 -22.51 17.07 -9.69
N GLU A 161 -23.76 17.50 -9.75
CA GLU A 161 -24.77 17.24 -8.73
C GLU A 161 -26.07 16.77 -9.37
N PHE A 162 -26.82 15.90 -8.68
CA PHE A 162 -28.14 15.45 -9.12
C PHE A 162 -29.07 15.21 -7.92
N GLU A 163 -30.38 15.26 -8.17
CA GLU A 163 -31.38 14.95 -7.15
C GLU A 163 -31.64 13.45 -7.07
N PHE A 164 -31.31 12.85 -5.93
CA PHE A 164 -31.60 11.45 -5.63
C PHE A 164 -32.99 11.31 -5.00
N PRO A 165 -33.85 10.41 -5.49
CA PRO A 165 -35.25 10.34 -5.08
C PRO A 165 -35.44 9.86 -3.63
N ALA A 166 -36.57 10.24 -3.03
CA ALA A 166 -37.00 9.72 -1.74
C ALA A 166 -37.26 8.20 -1.81
N LEU A 167 -36.69 7.42 -0.89
CA LEU A 167 -36.83 5.97 -0.87
C LEU A 167 -37.65 5.48 0.32
N THR A 168 -38.34 4.35 0.12
CA THR A 168 -38.85 3.52 1.22
C THR A 168 -38.03 2.24 1.25
N ILE A 169 -37.37 1.99 2.38
CA ILE A 169 -36.41 0.91 2.56
C ILE A 169 -36.96 -0.07 3.58
N ASP A 170 -37.25 -1.29 3.16
CA ASP A 170 -37.80 -2.34 4.02
C ASP A 170 -36.71 -3.00 4.88
N LYS A 171 -37.11 -3.51 6.05
CA LYS A 171 -36.22 -4.26 6.93
C LYS A 171 -35.81 -5.61 6.33
N GLY A 172 -34.67 -6.12 6.81
CA GLY A 172 -34.07 -7.38 6.41
C GLY A 172 -33.20 -7.25 5.16
N GLY A 173 -32.69 -8.40 4.70
CA GLY A 173 -31.93 -8.54 3.47
C GLY A 173 -32.79 -8.29 2.24
N GLN A 174 -32.53 -7.22 1.50
CA GLN A 174 -33.15 -6.91 0.21
C GLN A 174 -32.09 -6.68 -0.85
N GLU A 175 -32.46 -6.98 -2.09
CA GLU A 175 -31.64 -6.83 -3.29
C GLU A 175 -32.59 -6.50 -4.45
N TYR A 176 -32.46 -5.30 -5.03
CA TYR A 176 -33.36 -4.79 -6.07
C TYR A 176 -32.68 -3.70 -6.90
N ASP A 177 -33.18 -3.46 -8.11
CA ASP A 177 -32.72 -2.37 -8.96
C ASP A 177 -33.61 -1.12 -8.78
N LEU A 178 -32.98 0.04 -8.68
CA LEU A 178 -33.62 1.35 -8.56
C LEU A 178 -33.40 2.13 -9.85
N ASP A 179 -34.47 2.28 -10.63
CA ASP A 179 -34.49 3.08 -11.85
C ASP A 179 -35.11 4.46 -11.59
N PHE A 180 -34.43 5.53 -12.00
CA PHE A 180 -34.94 6.89 -11.90
C PHE A 180 -34.32 7.82 -12.95
N THR A 181 -35.01 8.91 -13.25
CA THR A 181 -34.51 9.98 -14.13
C THR A 181 -34.13 11.18 -13.27
N ALA A 182 -32.96 11.75 -13.52
CA ALA A 182 -32.50 12.96 -12.86
C ALA A 182 -31.68 13.84 -13.83
N ASP A 183 -31.76 15.15 -13.64
CA ASP A 183 -30.86 16.08 -14.33
C ASP A 183 -29.53 16.13 -13.57
N LEU A 184 -28.46 15.78 -14.27
CA LEU A 184 -27.09 15.91 -13.78
C LEU A 184 -26.57 17.29 -14.14
N ILE A 185 -26.34 18.12 -13.12
CA ILE A 185 -25.88 19.50 -13.26
C ILE A 185 -24.36 19.51 -13.07
N VAL A 186 -23.64 19.79 -14.14
CA VAL A 186 -22.17 19.92 -14.14
C VAL A 186 -21.79 21.23 -13.44
N THR A 187 -21.13 21.09 -12.29
CA THR A 187 -20.66 22.20 -11.46
C THR A 187 -19.22 22.61 -11.78
N ASP A 188 -18.39 21.65 -12.23
CA ASP A 188 -17.03 21.87 -12.71
C ASP A 188 -16.85 21.26 -14.11
N PRO A 189 -16.94 22.08 -15.17
CA PRO A 189 -16.80 21.63 -16.55
C PRO A 189 -15.42 21.06 -16.90
N ASP A 190 -14.35 21.52 -16.24
CA ASP A 190 -12.99 21.09 -16.56
C ASP A 190 -12.72 19.71 -15.97
N VAL A 191 -13.18 19.46 -14.74
CA VAL A 191 -13.16 18.12 -14.14
C VAL A 191 -14.08 17.16 -14.89
N PHE A 192 -15.26 17.61 -15.32
CA PHE A 192 -16.16 16.81 -16.16
C PHE A 192 -15.50 16.38 -17.48
N LYS A 193 -14.78 17.28 -18.16
CA LYS A 193 -14.06 16.95 -19.41
C LYS A 193 -12.95 15.93 -19.17
N SER A 194 -12.19 16.09 -18.09
CA SER A 194 -11.16 15.12 -17.71
C SER A 194 -11.77 13.74 -17.46
N MET A 195 -12.81 13.68 -16.63
CA MET A 195 -13.54 12.45 -16.31
C MET A 195 -14.13 11.79 -17.55
N SER A 196 -14.85 12.55 -18.38
CA SER A 196 -15.50 12.02 -19.59
C SER A 196 -14.49 11.53 -20.64
N SER A 197 -13.31 12.15 -20.72
CA SER A 197 -12.22 11.67 -21.58
C SER A 197 -11.65 10.34 -21.09
N GLU A 198 -11.51 10.19 -19.77
CA GLU A 198 -11.06 8.93 -19.18
C GLU A 198 -12.11 7.82 -19.33
N VAL A 199 -13.40 8.14 -19.16
CA VAL A 199 -14.51 7.21 -19.44
C VAL A 199 -14.48 6.74 -20.91
N MET A 200 -14.10 7.60 -21.85
CA MET A 200 -13.99 7.22 -23.26
C MET A 200 -12.80 6.29 -23.55
N ASP A 201 -11.62 6.53 -22.96
CA ASP A 201 -10.40 5.77 -23.28
C ASP A 201 -10.23 4.49 -22.44
N MET A 202 -10.65 4.50 -21.18
CA MET A 202 -10.42 3.41 -20.22
C MET A 202 -11.53 2.34 -20.28
N THR A 203 -11.21 1.13 -19.79
CA THR A 203 -12.17 0.02 -19.63
C THR A 203 -13.08 0.21 -18.42
N SER A 204 -12.64 0.95 -17.41
CA SER A 204 -13.42 1.23 -16.20
C SER A 204 -12.98 2.52 -15.55
N VAL A 205 -13.92 3.27 -14.99
CA VAL A 205 -13.68 4.52 -14.25
C VAL A 205 -14.43 4.46 -12.93
N VAL A 206 -13.81 4.95 -11.85
CA VAL A 206 -14.42 5.03 -10.52
C VAL A 206 -14.82 6.48 -10.24
N LEU A 207 -16.07 6.68 -9.87
CA LEU A 207 -16.59 7.97 -9.41
C LEU A 207 -16.99 7.86 -7.95
N ASP A 208 -16.60 8.84 -7.15
CA ASP A 208 -17.09 8.96 -5.80
C ASP A 208 -18.43 9.67 -5.78
N THR A 209 -19.31 9.27 -4.86
CA THR A 209 -20.58 9.93 -4.63
C THR A 209 -20.73 10.27 -3.17
N SER A 210 -21.24 11.47 -2.90
CA SER A 210 -21.46 11.96 -1.54
C SER A 210 -22.82 12.66 -1.44
N ALA A 211 -23.58 12.35 -0.40
CA ALA A 211 -24.85 13.00 -0.09
C ALA A 211 -25.05 13.10 1.43
N GLU A 212 -25.81 14.11 1.87
CA GLU A 212 -26.31 14.20 3.24
C GLU A 212 -27.76 13.69 3.27
N VAL A 213 -27.98 12.55 3.91
CA VAL A 213 -29.30 11.88 3.91
C VAL A 213 -30.08 12.24 5.17
N LYS A 214 -31.37 12.52 4.97
CA LYS A 214 -32.35 12.60 6.06
C LYS A 214 -33.26 11.38 6.01
N ALA A 215 -33.26 10.61 7.10
CA ALA A 215 -33.97 9.34 7.21
C ALA A 215 -35.00 9.33 8.35
N HIS A 216 -36.04 8.52 8.15
CA HIS A 216 -37.21 8.40 9.01
C HIS A 216 -37.44 6.92 9.37
N ALA A 217 -37.35 6.56 10.65
CA ALA A 217 -37.60 5.20 11.11
C ALA A 217 -38.17 5.19 12.53
N LEU A 218 -39.08 4.25 12.82
CA LEU A 218 -39.71 4.07 14.14
C LEU A 218 -40.37 5.34 14.72
N GLY A 219 -40.85 6.25 13.86
CA GLY A 219 -41.46 7.53 14.28
C GLY A 219 -40.46 8.65 14.58
N PHE A 220 -39.17 8.42 14.35
CA PHE A 220 -38.10 9.39 14.49
C PHE A 220 -37.58 9.85 13.12
N SER A 221 -37.02 11.05 13.09
CA SER A 221 -36.42 11.67 11.90
C SER A 221 -35.02 12.15 12.26
N TYR A 222 -34.02 11.81 11.44
CA TYR A 222 -32.63 12.21 11.65
C TYR A 222 -32.00 12.67 10.33
N GLY A 223 -31.42 13.87 10.31
CA GLY A 223 -30.67 14.43 9.17
C GLY A 223 -29.17 14.52 9.47
N GLY A 224 -28.33 14.84 8.50
CA GLY A 224 -26.88 14.82 8.69
C GLY A 224 -26.28 13.42 8.75
N LEU A 225 -26.87 12.47 8.00
CA LEU A 225 -26.31 11.14 7.82
C LEU A 225 -25.45 11.13 6.56
N ASP A 226 -24.16 10.82 6.72
CA ASP A 226 -23.22 10.82 5.62
C ASP A 226 -23.46 9.59 4.73
N PHE A 227 -23.72 9.80 3.45
CA PHE A 227 -23.84 8.73 2.45
C PHE A 227 -22.76 8.91 1.40
N LYS A 228 -21.71 8.08 1.49
CA LYS A 228 -20.60 8.08 0.55
C LYS A 228 -20.45 6.73 -0.15
N ARG A 229 -20.42 6.68 -1.47
CA ARG A 229 -20.27 5.44 -2.25
C ARG A 229 -19.34 5.63 -3.44
N GLU A 230 -18.49 4.65 -3.66
CA GLU A 230 -17.76 4.48 -4.91
C GLU A 230 -18.69 3.83 -5.94
N LEU A 231 -18.83 4.47 -7.09
CA LEU A 231 -19.56 3.97 -8.24
C LEU A 231 -18.55 3.67 -9.35
N THR A 232 -18.32 2.40 -9.62
CA THR A 232 -17.51 1.96 -10.76
C THR A 232 -18.40 1.88 -12.00
N PHE A 233 -17.91 2.46 -13.09
CA PHE A 233 -18.51 2.40 -14.42
C PHE A 233 -17.58 1.62 -15.35
N GLU A 234 -18.12 0.76 -16.20
CA GLU A 234 -17.39 0.29 -17.37
C GLU A 234 -17.30 1.42 -18.40
N GLY A 235 -16.09 1.74 -18.86
CA GLY A 235 -15.85 2.79 -19.86
C GLY A 235 -16.06 2.29 -21.29
N PHE A 236 -15.85 3.17 -22.27
CA PHE A 236 -16.04 2.85 -23.70
C PHE A 236 -14.87 2.05 -24.29
N ASN A 237 -13.75 1.92 -23.55
CA ASN A 237 -12.51 1.23 -24.00
C ASN A 237 -12.07 1.68 -25.40
N ASN A 238 -12.32 2.95 -25.72
CA ASN A 238 -12.04 3.55 -27.01
C ASN A 238 -12.58 2.76 -28.22
N PHE A 239 -13.70 2.01 -28.03
CA PHE A 239 -14.30 1.12 -29.03
C PHE A 239 -13.35 0.06 -29.63
N ARG A 240 -12.32 -0.33 -28.87
CA ARG A 240 -11.30 -1.29 -29.31
C ARG A 240 -11.75 -2.74 -29.20
N ASP A 241 -12.68 -3.05 -28.29
CA ASP A 241 -13.18 -4.40 -28.08
C ASP A 241 -14.69 -4.38 -27.69
N PRO A 242 -15.58 -5.02 -28.47
CA PRO A 242 -15.30 -5.64 -29.77
C PRO A 242 -15.00 -4.58 -30.83
N LEU A 243 -14.17 -4.94 -31.81
CA LEU A 243 -13.83 -4.05 -32.91
C LEU A 243 -15.10 -3.60 -33.65
N THR A 244 -15.10 -2.32 -33.98
CA THR A 244 -16.15 -1.68 -34.79
C THR A 244 -16.18 -2.31 -36.19
N VAL A 245 -17.38 -2.55 -36.74
CA VAL A 245 -17.55 -3.30 -38.00
C VAL A 245 -18.24 -2.44 -39.06
N ILE A 246 -17.58 -2.25 -40.21
CA ILE A 246 -18.22 -1.64 -41.39
C ILE A 246 -19.28 -2.61 -41.93
N GLN A 247 -20.54 -2.18 -41.94
CA GLN A 247 -21.66 -2.91 -42.51
C GLN A 247 -21.76 -2.71 -44.01
N HIS A 248 -21.61 -1.46 -44.45
CA HIS A 248 -21.81 -1.11 -45.84
C HIS A 248 -21.06 0.17 -46.21
N ILE A 249 -20.57 0.24 -47.44
CA ILE A 249 -20.04 1.45 -48.06
C ILE A 249 -20.78 1.67 -49.38
N ASP A 250 -21.46 2.80 -49.50
CA ASP A 250 -22.12 3.20 -50.74
C ASP A 250 -21.35 4.36 -51.39
N PHE A 251 -20.94 4.19 -52.64
CA PHE A 251 -20.37 5.24 -53.46
C PHE A 251 -21.49 5.94 -54.27
N TRP A 252 -21.91 7.12 -53.81
CA TRP A 252 -23.08 7.84 -54.31
C TRP A 252 -22.82 8.72 -55.54
N GLY A 253 -21.57 9.11 -55.81
CA GLY A 253 -21.25 9.87 -57.01
C GLY A 253 -19.92 10.61 -57.00
N CYS A 254 -19.53 11.09 -58.18
CA CYS A 254 -18.39 11.96 -58.42
C CYS A 254 -18.92 13.30 -58.96
N THR A 255 -18.50 14.41 -58.38
CA THR A 255 -18.71 15.76 -58.91
C THR A 255 -17.39 16.28 -59.49
N ASP A 256 -17.39 17.49 -60.06
CA ASP A 256 -16.16 18.18 -60.47
C ASP A 256 -15.30 18.60 -59.25
N GLU A 257 -15.88 18.59 -58.04
CA GLU A 257 -15.24 19.03 -56.80
C GLU A 257 -14.73 17.86 -55.93
N GLY A 258 -15.24 16.63 -56.13
CA GLY A 258 -14.83 15.49 -55.32
C GLY A 258 -15.73 14.26 -55.42
N TRP A 259 -15.52 13.31 -54.51
CA TRP A 259 -16.29 12.06 -54.40
C TRP A 259 -17.12 12.06 -53.11
N ILE A 260 -18.34 11.51 -53.20
CA ILE A 260 -19.23 11.34 -52.06
C ILE A 260 -19.43 9.86 -51.79
N MET A 261 -19.28 9.46 -50.54
CA MET A 261 -19.58 8.11 -50.07
C MET A 261 -20.24 8.14 -48.70
N ASP A 262 -21.18 7.22 -48.48
CA ASP A 262 -21.77 6.99 -47.16
C ASP A 262 -21.22 5.67 -46.61
N ILE A 263 -20.93 5.64 -45.30
CA ILE A 263 -20.34 4.51 -44.59
C ILE A 263 -21.24 4.18 -43.41
N ASP A 264 -21.80 2.97 -43.41
CA ASP A 264 -22.58 2.44 -42.30
C ASP A 264 -21.68 1.55 -41.43
N VAL A 265 -21.63 1.87 -40.15
CA VAL A 265 -20.73 1.25 -39.18
C VAL A 265 -21.53 0.75 -37.99
N ASN A 266 -21.35 -0.53 -37.63
CA ASN A 266 -21.84 -1.05 -36.37
C ASN A 266 -20.83 -0.74 -35.28
N VAL A 267 -21.22 0.17 -34.39
CA VAL A 267 -20.46 0.55 -33.19
C VAL A 267 -21.05 -0.21 -32.01
N THR A 268 -20.20 -0.88 -31.24
CA THR A 268 -20.61 -1.55 -30.00
C THR A 268 -20.13 -0.73 -28.82
N ASN A 269 -21.06 -0.12 -28.09
CA ASN A 269 -20.78 0.50 -26.82
C ASN A 269 -20.90 -0.54 -25.71
N ILE A 270 -19.76 -0.96 -25.15
CA ILE A 270 -19.71 -1.89 -24.03
C ILE A 270 -19.90 -1.20 -22.68
N SER A 271 -19.86 0.14 -22.65
CA SER A 271 -19.97 0.91 -21.42
C SER A 271 -21.32 0.70 -20.74
N GLN A 272 -21.32 0.84 -19.41
CA GLN A 272 -22.55 1.05 -18.65
C GLN A 272 -23.15 2.45 -18.85
N MET A 273 -22.51 3.31 -19.65
CA MET A 273 -22.98 4.64 -19.99
C MET A 273 -23.47 4.72 -21.44
N GLY A 274 -24.73 5.12 -21.63
CA GLY A 274 -25.29 5.48 -22.94
C GLY A 274 -25.14 6.98 -23.21
N LEU A 275 -24.75 7.34 -24.43
CA LEU A 275 -24.67 8.73 -24.88
C LEU A 275 -25.73 8.99 -25.94
N ASP A 276 -26.99 8.95 -25.53
CA ASP A 276 -28.15 9.24 -26.35
C ASP A 276 -28.37 10.76 -26.37
N GLY A 277 -28.37 11.40 -27.55
CA GLY A 277 -28.62 12.85 -27.63
C GLY A 277 -27.40 13.77 -27.50
N ILE A 278 -26.18 13.26 -27.69
CA ILE A 278 -24.96 14.08 -27.88
C ILE A 278 -24.86 14.74 -29.27
N GLY A 279 -25.92 14.68 -30.07
CA GLY A 279 -26.02 15.34 -31.37
C GLY A 279 -25.27 14.61 -32.49
N TYR A 280 -24.90 15.35 -33.54
CA TYR A 280 -24.15 14.81 -34.67
C TYR A 280 -22.72 14.42 -34.25
N LEU A 281 -22.34 13.18 -34.51
CA LEU A 281 -20.95 12.71 -34.39
C LEU A 281 -20.18 13.04 -35.68
N ASN A 282 -19.33 14.06 -35.63
CA ASN A 282 -18.46 14.39 -36.76
C ASN A 282 -17.05 13.86 -36.53
N LEU A 283 -16.63 12.92 -37.36
CA LEU A 283 -15.37 12.20 -37.16
C LEU A 283 -14.41 12.49 -38.30
N THR A 284 -13.21 11.94 -38.19
CA THR A 284 -12.18 12.00 -39.21
C THR A 284 -11.87 10.60 -39.67
N LEU A 285 -11.65 10.44 -40.97
CA LEU A 285 -11.29 9.16 -41.53
C LEU A 285 -9.87 9.16 -42.10
N TYR A 286 -9.10 8.16 -41.67
CA TYR A 286 -7.83 7.79 -42.26
C TYR A 286 -7.89 6.38 -42.83
N VAL A 287 -7.16 6.17 -43.93
CA VAL A 287 -6.92 4.86 -44.51
C VAL A 287 -5.44 4.57 -44.38
N ASP A 288 -5.11 3.62 -43.49
CA ASP A 288 -3.78 3.52 -42.89
C ASP A 288 -3.35 4.88 -42.31
N ASP A 289 -2.20 5.42 -42.72
CA ASP A 289 -1.72 6.73 -42.25
C ASP A 289 -2.18 7.92 -43.12
N LEU A 290 -3.08 7.70 -44.09
CA LEU A 290 -3.50 8.73 -45.04
C LEU A 290 -4.85 9.33 -44.68
N TYR A 291 -4.85 10.64 -44.44
CA TYR A 291 -6.07 11.42 -44.24
C TYR A 291 -6.94 11.42 -45.50
N LEU A 292 -8.20 11.00 -45.34
CA LEU A 292 -9.17 10.93 -46.43
C LEU A 292 -10.19 12.07 -46.38
N GLY A 293 -10.68 12.43 -45.19
CA GLY A 293 -11.63 13.54 -45.01
C GLY A 293 -12.43 13.48 -43.71
N TYR A 294 -13.36 14.41 -43.55
CA TYR A 294 -14.30 14.43 -42.42
C TYR A 294 -15.54 13.58 -42.71
N LEU A 295 -15.93 12.78 -41.71
CA LEU A 295 -17.15 12.00 -41.66
C LEU A 295 -18.23 12.79 -40.92
N SER A 296 -19.29 13.19 -41.61
CA SER A 296 -20.45 13.82 -41.00
C SER A 296 -21.48 12.77 -40.62
N GLY A 297 -21.80 12.64 -39.33
CA GLY A 297 -22.87 11.75 -38.87
C GLY A 297 -24.22 12.14 -39.49
N LEU A 298 -25.02 11.15 -39.87
CA LEU A 298 -26.35 11.37 -40.46
C LEU A 298 -27.48 11.14 -39.45
N THR A 299 -27.16 10.61 -38.27
CA THR A 299 -28.09 10.20 -37.21
C THR A 299 -27.83 10.96 -35.90
N PRO A 300 -28.23 12.25 -35.80
CA PRO A 300 -27.95 13.09 -34.63
C PRO A 300 -28.65 12.63 -33.34
N GLU A 301 -29.79 11.96 -33.48
CA GLU A 301 -30.54 11.39 -32.36
C GLU A 301 -29.94 10.04 -31.91
N GLY A 302 -29.08 9.44 -32.76
CA GLY A 302 -28.58 8.09 -32.58
C GLY A 302 -27.35 7.97 -31.69
N GLY A 303 -26.65 9.08 -31.40
CA GLY A 303 -25.55 9.15 -30.43
C GLY A 303 -24.64 7.90 -30.37
N VAL A 304 -24.32 7.46 -29.16
CA VAL A 304 -23.71 6.15 -28.90
C VAL A 304 -24.46 5.45 -27.75
N PRO A 305 -25.65 4.87 -28.00
CA PRO A 305 -26.39 4.08 -27.01
C PRO A 305 -25.56 2.89 -26.56
N ARG A 306 -25.87 2.36 -25.37
CA ARG A 306 -25.29 1.09 -24.92
C ARG A 306 -25.65 -0.06 -25.87
N GLY A 307 -24.74 -1.01 -26.01
CA GLY A 307 -24.87 -2.13 -26.94
C GLY A 307 -24.54 -1.74 -28.38
N VAL A 308 -25.09 -2.49 -29.34
CA VAL A 308 -24.78 -2.32 -30.77
C VAL A 308 -25.70 -1.29 -31.40
N SER A 309 -25.12 -0.28 -32.04
CA SER A 309 -25.83 0.70 -32.88
C SER A 309 -25.21 0.79 -34.27
N THR A 310 -26.05 1.06 -35.27
CA THR A 310 -25.59 1.36 -36.63
C THR A 310 -25.50 2.87 -36.79
N GLN A 311 -24.28 3.37 -37.02
CA GLN A 311 -23.98 4.77 -37.27
C GLN A 311 -23.70 4.97 -38.75
N SER A 312 -24.42 5.91 -39.36
CA SER A 312 -24.25 6.26 -40.77
C SER A 312 -23.49 7.57 -40.90
N PHE A 313 -22.39 7.55 -41.64
CA PHE A 313 -21.54 8.71 -41.88
C PHE A 313 -21.50 9.06 -43.36
N ARG A 314 -21.47 10.36 -43.67
CA ARG A 314 -21.19 10.86 -45.02
C ARG A 314 -19.79 11.42 -45.10
N LEU A 315 -19.01 10.96 -46.08
CA LEU A 315 -17.70 11.48 -46.41
C LEU A 315 -17.75 12.24 -47.73
N PHE A 316 -17.13 13.41 -47.76
CA PHE A 316 -16.76 14.10 -48.98
C PHE A 316 -15.23 14.11 -49.12
N VAL A 317 -14.72 13.58 -50.23
CA VAL A 317 -13.28 13.58 -50.52
C VAL A 317 -13.00 14.54 -51.66
N ASP A 318 -12.19 15.56 -51.37
CA ASP A 318 -11.78 16.58 -52.34
C ASP A 318 -11.04 15.97 -53.54
N ILE A 319 -11.33 16.47 -54.75
CA ILE A 319 -10.70 16.05 -56.00
C ILE A 319 -9.17 16.21 -55.97
N ASP A 320 -8.64 17.18 -55.22
CA ASP A 320 -7.20 17.40 -55.05
C ASP A 320 -6.54 16.31 -54.19
N ASN A 321 -7.32 15.58 -53.37
CA ASN A 321 -6.84 14.43 -52.59
C ASN A 321 -6.88 13.11 -53.38
N ARG A 322 -6.80 13.19 -54.73
CA ARG A 322 -6.86 12.05 -55.65
C ARG A 322 -5.90 10.92 -55.31
N SER A 323 -4.71 11.23 -54.78
CA SER A 323 -3.71 10.21 -54.43
C SER A 323 -4.17 9.30 -53.28
N SER A 324 -4.78 9.88 -52.24
CA SER A 324 -5.34 9.15 -51.10
C SER A 324 -6.56 8.34 -51.49
N MET A 325 -7.45 8.92 -52.32
CA MET A 325 -8.60 8.21 -52.89
C MET A 325 -8.17 7.01 -53.75
N VAL A 326 -7.20 7.17 -54.65
CA VAL A 326 -6.68 6.08 -55.48
C VAL A 326 -6.01 5.00 -54.61
N ASN A 327 -5.29 5.39 -53.56
CA ASN A 327 -4.67 4.45 -52.65
C ASN A 327 -5.72 3.64 -51.88
N MET A 328 -6.76 4.29 -51.33
CA MET A 328 -7.88 3.61 -50.70
C MET A 328 -8.51 2.61 -51.66
N VAL A 329 -8.92 3.03 -52.87
CA VAL A 329 -9.55 2.14 -53.86
C VAL A 329 -8.65 0.97 -54.23
N ARG A 330 -7.33 1.19 -54.37
CA ARG A 330 -6.39 0.10 -54.63
C ARG A 330 -6.35 -0.91 -53.49
N LYS A 331 -6.27 -0.45 -52.24
CA LYS A 331 -6.25 -1.34 -51.07
C LYS A 331 -7.57 -2.09 -50.90
N LEU A 332 -8.69 -1.45 -51.25
CA LEU A 332 -9.99 -2.13 -51.30
C LEU A 332 -9.99 -3.29 -52.29
N ILE A 333 -9.38 -3.11 -53.47
CA ILE A 333 -9.21 -4.17 -54.48
C ILE A 333 -8.24 -5.26 -53.98
N ASP A 334 -7.16 -4.87 -53.29
CA ASP A 334 -6.16 -5.79 -52.72
C ASP A 334 -6.73 -6.62 -51.54
N GLY A 335 -7.95 -6.31 -51.07
CA GLY A 335 -8.72 -7.12 -50.12
C GLY A 335 -8.37 -6.91 -48.65
N TYR A 336 -7.51 -5.92 -48.34
CA TYR A 336 -7.07 -5.59 -46.99
C TYR A 336 -6.94 -4.07 -46.83
N VAL A 337 -7.72 -3.50 -45.91
CA VAL A 337 -7.70 -2.06 -45.60
C VAL A 337 -7.83 -1.84 -44.09
N ASN A 338 -6.97 -0.99 -43.54
CA ASN A 338 -7.12 -0.46 -42.19
C ASN A 338 -7.79 0.91 -42.27
N TRP A 339 -8.96 1.03 -41.64
CA TRP A 339 -9.66 2.29 -41.51
C TRP A 339 -9.50 2.78 -40.09
N PHE A 340 -9.15 4.05 -39.92
CA PHE A 340 -9.11 4.69 -38.62
C PHE A 340 -10.16 5.80 -38.61
N ILE A 341 -11.25 5.57 -37.89
CA ILE A 341 -12.28 6.59 -37.68
C ILE A 341 -11.99 7.22 -36.32
N THR A 342 -11.48 8.44 -36.31
CA THR A 342 -11.05 9.13 -35.09
C THR A 342 -11.91 10.36 -34.81
N GLY A 343 -12.01 10.75 -33.53
CA GLY A 343 -12.76 11.93 -33.13
C GLY A 343 -11.93 13.22 -33.06
N GLU A 344 -10.72 13.26 -33.64
CA GLU A 344 -9.78 14.41 -33.66
C GLU A 344 -10.30 15.67 -34.40
N SER A 345 -11.60 15.79 -34.62
CA SER A 345 -12.25 16.91 -35.29
C SER A 345 -12.58 18.01 -34.30
N ASP A 346 -12.25 19.26 -34.67
CA ASP A 346 -12.69 20.44 -33.92
C ASP A 346 -14.22 20.60 -33.85
N TYR A 347 -14.93 19.86 -34.70
CA TYR A 347 -16.37 19.89 -34.88
C TYR A 347 -17.05 18.59 -34.42
N ALA A 348 -16.38 17.77 -33.61
CA ALA A 348 -16.84 16.41 -33.26
C ALA A 348 -18.26 16.34 -32.67
N THR A 349 -18.66 17.39 -31.95
CA THR A 349 -20.01 17.61 -31.43
C THR A 349 -20.25 19.12 -31.24
N ASP A 350 -21.51 19.54 -31.21
CA ASP A 350 -21.91 20.90 -30.83
C ASP A 350 -21.88 21.13 -29.30
N TYR A 351 -21.66 20.06 -28.51
CA TYR A 351 -21.61 20.11 -27.05
C TYR A 351 -20.17 20.14 -26.52
N THR A 352 -19.72 21.31 -26.08
CA THR A 352 -18.33 21.54 -25.68
C THR A 352 -17.87 20.69 -24.50
N LEU A 353 -18.79 20.22 -23.66
CA LEU A 353 -18.50 19.32 -22.55
C LEU A 353 -17.94 17.96 -22.99
N PHE A 354 -18.32 17.47 -24.17
CA PHE A 354 -17.91 16.15 -24.70
C PHE A 354 -16.82 16.25 -25.76
N LYS A 355 -16.37 17.46 -26.11
CA LYS A 355 -15.39 17.65 -27.19
C LYS A 355 -14.07 16.92 -26.90
N ASP A 356 -13.55 17.05 -25.69
CA ASP A 356 -12.29 16.42 -25.29
C ASP A 356 -12.43 14.89 -25.24
N ALA A 357 -13.55 14.41 -24.70
CA ALA A 357 -13.85 12.99 -24.65
C ALA A 357 -13.96 12.35 -26.04
N LEU A 358 -14.64 13.02 -26.97
CA LEU A 358 -14.73 12.55 -28.34
C LEU A 358 -13.38 12.67 -29.07
N SER A 359 -12.52 13.63 -28.71
CA SER A 359 -11.22 13.83 -29.39
C SER A 359 -10.26 12.65 -29.27
N VAL A 360 -10.36 11.88 -28.18
CA VAL A 360 -9.53 10.68 -27.95
C VAL A 360 -10.12 9.40 -28.56
N MET A 361 -11.32 9.50 -29.15
CA MET A 361 -12.01 8.37 -29.76
C MET A 361 -11.28 7.87 -31.01
N ASN A 362 -11.11 6.55 -31.11
CA ASN A 362 -10.43 5.86 -32.19
C ASN A 362 -11.08 4.49 -32.46
N MET A 363 -12.07 4.50 -33.35
CA MET A 363 -12.66 3.31 -33.93
C MET A 363 -11.75 2.82 -35.07
N SER A 364 -10.65 2.16 -34.69
CA SER A 364 -9.79 1.44 -35.63
C SER A 364 -10.52 0.20 -36.14
N ILE A 365 -10.60 0.04 -37.46
CA ILE A 365 -11.28 -1.07 -38.12
C ILE A 365 -10.28 -1.75 -39.05
N ILE A 366 -9.88 -2.97 -38.71
CA ILE A 366 -9.10 -3.83 -39.60
C ILE A 366 -10.10 -4.66 -40.38
N TYR A 367 -10.22 -4.39 -41.68
CA TYR A 367 -11.23 -5.04 -42.51
C TYR A 367 -10.60 -5.95 -43.57
N THR A 368 -10.99 -7.22 -43.53
CA THR A 368 -10.69 -8.26 -44.53
C THR A 368 -12.02 -8.69 -45.18
N GLU A 369 -12.03 -8.95 -46.49
CA GLU A 369 -13.24 -9.28 -47.29
C GLU A 369 -14.07 -8.06 -47.77
N VAL A 370 -13.37 -7.17 -48.47
CA VAL A 370 -13.81 -5.82 -48.86
C VAL A 370 -15.00 -5.77 -49.84
N MET A 371 -15.09 -6.67 -50.81
CA MET A 371 -15.97 -6.45 -51.98
C MET A 371 -17.46 -6.76 -51.75
N GLU A 372 -17.81 -7.56 -50.73
CA GLU A 372 -19.20 -8.01 -50.52
C GLU A 372 -20.09 -6.95 -49.85
N ARG A 373 -19.48 -5.89 -49.31
CA ARG A 373 -20.16 -4.82 -48.56
C ARG A 373 -20.03 -3.43 -49.21
N ILE A 374 -19.55 -3.39 -50.46
CA ILE A 374 -19.45 -2.15 -51.24
C ILE A 374 -20.51 -2.16 -52.32
N ASP A 375 -21.37 -1.14 -52.31
CA ASP A 375 -22.21 -0.81 -53.45
C ASP A 375 -21.64 0.37 -54.23
N MET A 376 -21.64 0.22 -55.56
CA MET A 376 -21.30 1.30 -56.49
C MET A 376 -22.56 1.78 -57.18
N ASN A 377 -23.21 2.79 -56.63
CA ASN A 377 -24.44 3.31 -57.19
C ASN A 377 -24.16 4.40 -58.25
N ALA A 378 -23.78 3.98 -59.45
CA ALA A 378 -23.43 4.89 -60.55
C ALA A 378 -24.63 5.57 -61.24
N SER A 379 -25.83 5.59 -60.63
CA SER A 379 -27.00 6.20 -61.25
C SER A 379 -27.04 7.71 -61.01
N HIS A 380 -26.67 8.49 -62.03
CA HIS A 380 -27.19 9.85 -62.23
C HIS A 380 -28.73 9.79 -62.22
N GLY A 381 -29.38 10.12 -61.09
CA GLY A 381 -30.83 9.96 -60.96
C GLY A 381 -31.44 10.69 -59.77
N ALA A 382 -32.11 11.80 -60.09
CA ALA A 382 -32.91 12.69 -59.25
C ALA A 382 -33.81 12.04 -58.16
N ASN A 383 -34.06 12.83 -57.11
CA ASN A 383 -35.13 12.73 -56.09
C ASN A 383 -34.78 12.17 -54.69
N ARG A 384 -33.68 12.60 -54.09
CA ARG A 384 -33.73 12.98 -52.66
C ARG A 384 -33.39 14.46 -52.56
N THR A 385 -34.35 15.24 -52.08
CA THR A 385 -34.19 16.67 -51.84
C THR A 385 -32.98 16.91 -50.94
N LEU A 386 -31.95 17.55 -51.49
CA LEU A 386 -30.87 18.22 -50.76
C LEU A 386 -31.50 19.32 -49.89
N SER A 387 -32.03 18.98 -48.73
CA SER A 387 -32.34 19.96 -47.69
C SER A 387 -31.05 20.29 -46.95
N SER A 388 -30.41 21.37 -47.41
CA SER A 388 -29.48 22.26 -46.69
C SER A 388 -28.84 21.69 -45.42
N ILE A 389 -27.76 20.94 -45.57
CA ILE A 389 -26.63 21.06 -44.65
C ILE A 389 -25.64 21.94 -45.41
N SER A 390 -25.55 23.21 -45.01
CA SER A 390 -24.54 24.11 -45.55
C SER A 390 -23.16 23.52 -45.28
N PRO A 391 -22.24 23.47 -46.27
CA PRO A 391 -20.84 23.21 -45.96
C PRO A 391 -20.37 24.35 -45.04
N PHE A 392 -19.95 24.00 -43.83
CA PHE A 392 -19.25 24.96 -42.97
C PHE A 392 -18.08 25.55 -43.76
N PRO A 393 -17.71 26.83 -43.52
CA PRO A 393 -16.61 27.46 -44.24
C PRO A 393 -15.32 26.70 -43.94
N LEU A 394 -14.85 25.95 -44.93
CA LEU A 394 -13.57 25.25 -44.94
C LEU A 394 -12.44 26.30 -44.95
N ASP A 395 -11.92 26.65 -43.79
CA ASP A 395 -10.54 27.14 -43.68
C ASP A 395 -9.64 25.92 -43.52
N VAL A 396 -9.17 25.38 -44.65
CA VAL A 396 -8.32 24.18 -44.69
C VAL A 396 -6.93 24.54 -44.19
N THR A 397 -6.71 24.50 -42.88
CA THR A 397 -5.36 24.35 -42.33
C THR A 397 -5.07 22.86 -42.18
N THR A 398 -4.04 22.39 -42.88
CA THR A 398 -3.50 21.02 -42.81
C THR A 398 -3.33 20.53 -41.36
N PRO A 399 -3.77 19.31 -41.00
CA PRO A 399 -3.51 18.73 -39.68
C PRO A 399 -2.02 18.57 -39.40
N LYS A 400 -1.63 18.68 -38.13
CA LYS A 400 -0.26 18.41 -37.67
C LYS A 400 0.12 16.94 -37.95
N PRO A 401 1.39 16.62 -38.24
CA PRO A 401 1.83 15.25 -38.49
C PRO A 401 1.58 14.35 -37.27
N PHE A 402 0.94 13.21 -37.53
CA PHE A 402 0.74 12.10 -36.60
C PHE A 402 2.10 11.59 -36.09
N SER A 403 2.28 11.55 -34.77
CA SER A 403 3.44 10.99 -34.09
C SER A 403 2.97 10.19 -32.88
N VAL A 404 2.31 9.06 -33.11
CA VAL A 404 2.16 8.02 -32.11
C VAL A 404 2.73 6.74 -32.72
N ALA A 405 3.85 6.28 -32.16
CA ALA A 405 4.43 5.00 -32.51
C ALA A 405 3.40 3.88 -32.20
N PRO A 406 3.18 2.91 -33.10
CA PRO A 406 2.23 1.85 -32.85
C PRO A 406 2.78 0.94 -31.75
N ARG A 407 2.17 0.97 -30.55
CA ARG A 407 2.36 -0.10 -29.55
C ARG A 407 1.52 -1.29 -29.99
N PHE A 408 2.06 -2.09 -30.92
CA PHE A 408 1.57 -3.44 -31.15
C PHE A 408 2.04 -4.32 -29.99
N ALA A 409 1.16 -4.57 -29.01
CA ALA A 409 1.25 -5.77 -28.19
C ALA A 409 0.41 -6.85 -28.88
N SER A 410 1.05 -7.97 -29.19
CA SER A 410 0.45 -9.15 -29.81
C SER A 410 -0.71 -9.69 -28.98
N THR A 411 -1.89 -9.76 -29.58
CA THR A 411 -3.05 -10.46 -29.03
C THR A 411 -2.87 -11.97 -29.16
N ASN A 412 -3.01 -12.68 -28.04
CA ASN A 412 -3.44 -14.07 -28.02
C ASN A 412 -4.89 -14.12 -27.54
N VAL A 413 -5.62 -15.07 -28.11
CA VAL A 413 -7.07 -15.25 -28.10
C VAL A 413 -7.64 -15.54 -26.70
N VAL A 414 -8.82 -14.96 -26.47
CA VAL A 414 -9.72 -15.00 -25.30
C VAL A 414 -9.89 -16.38 -24.65
N GLY A 415 -9.67 -16.41 -23.33
CA GLY A 415 -10.35 -17.26 -22.35
C GLY A 415 -10.46 -16.45 -21.07
N GLU A 416 -11.69 -16.33 -20.52
CA GLU A 416 -12.07 -15.71 -19.23
C GLU A 416 -10.98 -14.84 -18.56
N THR A 417 -10.94 -13.52 -18.82
CA THR A 417 -9.88 -12.67 -18.25
C THR A 417 -10.17 -12.31 -16.80
N GLU A 418 -9.51 -13.03 -15.90
CA GLU A 418 -9.09 -12.54 -14.59
C GLU A 418 -8.48 -11.12 -14.74
N VAL A 419 -8.69 -10.27 -13.73
CA VAL A 419 -7.95 -9.01 -13.59
C VAL A 419 -6.47 -9.33 -13.77
N ASP A 420 -5.77 -8.67 -14.70
CA ASP A 420 -4.32 -8.82 -14.88
C ASP A 420 -3.62 -8.16 -13.68
N VAL A 421 -3.65 -8.87 -12.56
CA VAL A 421 -2.96 -8.53 -11.34
C VAL A 421 -1.48 -8.78 -11.60
N ASP A 422 -0.63 -7.77 -11.35
CA ASP A 422 0.83 -7.92 -11.45
C ASP A 422 1.24 -9.25 -10.80
N PRO A 423 1.96 -10.13 -11.51
CA PRO A 423 2.17 -11.51 -11.07
C PRO A 423 2.94 -11.61 -9.76
N ASP A 424 3.59 -10.52 -9.31
CA ASP A 424 4.28 -10.47 -8.03
C ASP A 424 3.35 -10.14 -6.85
N VAL A 425 2.08 -9.78 -7.07
CA VAL A 425 1.14 -9.51 -5.97
C VAL A 425 0.92 -10.75 -5.14
N GLY A 426 1.22 -10.64 -3.85
CA GLY A 426 1.09 -11.74 -2.89
C GLY A 426 2.25 -12.73 -2.92
N LEU A 427 3.21 -12.60 -3.85
CA LEU A 427 4.45 -13.37 -3.79
C LEU A 427 5.31 -12.91 -2.62
N ASP A 428 5.91 -13.87 -1.94
CA ASP A 428 6.84 -13.64 -0.87
C ASP A 428 8.25 -13.25 -1.39
N VAL A 429 9.18 -12.93 -0.47
CA VAL A 429 10.53 -12.46 -0.83
C VAL A 429 11.31 -13.53 -1.60
N THR A 430 11.20 -14.79 -1.21
CA THR A 430 11.90 -15.89 -1.88
C THR A 430 11.33 -16.14 -3.26
N GLU A 431 10.00 -16.13 -3.40
CA GLU A 431 9.30 -16.30 -4.66
C GLU A 431 9.65 -15.17 -5.66
N ILE A 432 9.73 -13.92 -5.19
CA ILE A 432 10.15 -12.79 -6.04
C ILE A 432 11.59 -12.96 -6.52
N VAL A 433 12.51 -13.35 -5.63
CA VAL A 433 13.93 -13.54 -6.00
C VAL A 433 14.08 -14.66 -7.03
N GLU A 434 13.38 -15.78 -6.83
CA GLU A 434 13.34 -16.91 -7.77
C GLU A 434 12.70 -16.53 -9.10
N ALA A 435 11.59 -15.76 -9.07
CA ALA A 435 10.92 -15.26 -10.27
C ALA A 435 11.82 -14.31 -11.09
N ARG A 436 12.82 -13.68 -10.47
CA ARG A 436 13.86 -12.89 -11.16
C ARG A 436 15.04 -13.73 -11.63
N GLY A 437 15.05 -15.03 -11.38
CA GLY A 437 16.05 -15.97 -11.85
C GLY A 437 17.33 -16.03 -10.99
N TYR A 438 17.24 -15.66 -9.72
CA TYR A 438 18.34 -15.78 -8.76
C TYR A 438 18.12 -16.95 -7.81
N THR A 439 19.22 -17.58 -7.41
CA THR A 439 19.22 -18.52 -6.29
C THR A 439 19.03 -17.76 -4.98
N VAL A 440 18.17 -18.29 -4.10
CA VAL A 440 17.91 -17.74 -2.76
C VAL A 440 18.10 -18.83 -1.69
N GLU A 441 18.78 -18.48 -0.60
CA GLU A 441 18.91 -19.31 0.59
C GLU A 441 18.16 -18.65 1.76
N THR A 442 17.58 -19.47 2.63
CA THR A 442 16.91 -19.03 3.86
C THR A 442 17.67 -19.51 5.08
N HIS A 443 18.00 -18.60 5.98
CA HIS A 443 18.80 -18.86 7.17
C HIS A 443 18.06 -18.47 8.44
N LYS A 444 18.14 -19.32 9.46
CA LYS A 444 17.61 -19.05 10.80
C LYS A 444 18.73 -18.61 11.73
N VAL A 445 18.59 -17.45 12.35
CA VAL A 445 19.58 -16.85 13.25
C VAL A 445 18.98 -16.68 14.64
N THR A 446 19.59 -17.29 15.65
CA THR A 446 19.12 -17.15 17.03
C THR A 446 19.86 -16.03 17.76
N THR A 447 19.11 -15.06 18.29
CA THR A 447 19.65 -13.93 19.04
C THR A 447 20.03 -14.33 20.46
N ALA A 448 20.84 -13.50 21.14
CA ALA A 448 21.25 -13.76 22.52
C ALA A 448 20.05 -13.80 23.50
N ASP A 449 19.00 -13.06 23.20
CA ASP A 449 17.72 -13.07 23.92
C ASP A 449 16.68 -14.00 23.28
N ARG A 450 17.12 -14.95 22.44
CA ARG A 450 16.40 -16.16 22.02
C ARG A 450 15.25 -15.97 21.01
N TYR A 451 15.19 -14.82 20.33
CA TYR A 451 14.44 -14.70 19.07
C TYR A 451 15.12 -15.52 17.98
N VAL A 452 14.31 -16.02 17.04
CA VAL A 452 14.80 -16.70 15.85
C VAL A 452 14.41 -15.88 14.63
N LEU A 453 15.41 -15.22 14.04
CA LEU A 453 15.28 -14.35 12.89
C LEU A 453 15.41 -15.16 11.60
N THR A 454 14.69 -14.76 10.55
CA THR A 454 14.81 -15.37 9.22
C THR A 454 15.51 -14.40 8.27
N MET A 455 16.72 -14.74 7.82
CA MET A 455 17.46 -13.98 6.82
C MET A 455 17.37 -14.67 5.46
N HIS A 456 17.31 -13.87 4.39
CA HIS A 456 17.40 -14.36 3.02
C HIS A 456 18.77 -14.03 2.44
N ARG A 457 19.30 -14.86 1.55
CA ARG A 457 20.62 -14.66 0.95
C ARG A 457 20.59 -14.93 -0.54
N LEU A 458 21.20 -14.05 -1.33
CA LEU A 458 21.50 -14.25 -2.75
C LEU A 458 23.01 -14.48 -2.88
N PRO A 459 23.48 -15.75 -2.85
CA PRO A 459 24.91 -16.08 -2.88
C PRO A 459 25.51 -15.94 -4.29
N GLU A 460 24.67 -15.90 -5.32
CA GLU A 460 25.04 -16.02 -6.73
C GLU A 460 24.71 -14.75 -7.53
N THR A 461 25.54 -14.47 -8.53
CA THR A 461 25.17 -13.54 -9.61
C THR A 461 24.09 -14.18 -10.47
N TYR A 462 23.36 -13.38 -11.27
CA TYR A 462 22.37 -13.93 -12.19
C TYR A 462 22.95 -15.01 -13.12
N ASP A 463 24.12 -14.76 -13.73
CA ASP A 463 24.74 -15.71 -14.66
C ASP A 463 25.13 -17.03 -13.99
N GLU A 464 25.55 -16.99 -12.71
CA GLU A 464 25.84 -18.20 -11.94
C GLU A 464 24.56 -18.99 -11.64
N SER A 465 23.49 -18.31 -11.21
CA SER A 465 22.18 -18.95 -10.96
C SER A 465 21.58 -19.58 -12.20
N GLN A 466 21.71 -18.92 -13.36
CA GLN A 466 21.20 -19.46 -14.62
C GLN A 466 22.03 -20.65 -15.14
N SER A 467 23.31 -20.72 -14.79
CA SER A 467 24.21 -21.79 -15.23
C SER A 467 24.31 -22.98 -14.27
N ASN A 468 23.66 -22.90 -13.09
CA ASN A 468 23.83 -23.84 -11.97
C ASN A 468 25.32 -24.07 -11.62
N SER A 469 26.13 -23.02 -11.73
CA SER A 469 27.53 -23.06 -11.32
C SER A 469 27.64 -22.81 -9.83
N ASP A 470 28.59 -23.46 -9.16
CA ASP A 470 28.92 -23.13 -7.78
C ASP A 470 29.25 -21.62 -7.65
N PRO A 471 28.74 -20.92 -6.62
CA PRO A 471 29.04 -19.51 -6.42
C PRO A 471 30.56 -19.27 -6.34
N ALA A 472 31.05 -18.19 -6.94
CA ALA A 472 32.45 -17.82 -6.82
C ALA A 472 32.89 -17.72 -5.34
N ALA A 473 34.06 -18.28 -5.03
CA ALA A 473 34.60 -18.24 -3.67
C ALA A 473 35.01 -16.82 -3.26
N ASN A 474 34.91 -16.52 -1.95
CA ASN A 474 35.37 -15.27 -1.33
C ASN A 474 34.71 -13.99 -1.87
N LYS A 475 33.40 -14.03 -2.19
CA LYS A 475 32.67 -12.82 -2.56
C LYS A 475 32.63 -11.82 -1.39
N PRO A 476 32.76 -10.51 -1.66
CA PRO A 476 32.52 -9.48 -0.66
C PRO A 476 31.06 -9.52 -0.21
N VAL A 477 30.84 -9.39 1.10
CA VAL A 477 29.51 -9.56 1.68
C VAL A 477 28.84 -8.22 1.95
N VAL A 478 27.56 -8.12 1.64
CA VAL A 478 26.70 -6.97 1.94
C VAL A 478 25.48 -7.43 2.72
N LEU A 479 25.25 -6.82 3.87
CA LEU A 479 24.06 -7.04 4.70
C LEU A 479 23.11 -5.84 4.56
N LEU A 480 21.88 -6.09 4.09
CA LEU A 480 20.83 -5.10 3.88
C LEU A 480 19.79 -5.18 5.01
N GLN A 481 19.56 -4.06 5.70
CA GLN A 481 18.61 -3.94 6.81
C GLN A 481 17.48 -2.96 6.47
N HIS A 482 16.24 -3.44 6.58
CA HIS A 482 15.04 -2.67 6.28
C HIS A 482 14.64 -1.68 7.41
N GLY A 483 13.64 -0.85 7.13
CA GLY A 483 13.12 0.19 8.02
C GLY A 483 11.96 -0.21 8.94
N LEU A 484 11.30 0.81 9.50
CA LEU A 484 10.16 0.70 10.41
C LEU A 484 8.95 0.06 9.69
N VAL A 485 8.36 -0.97 10.30
CA VAL A 485 7.21 -1.76 9.77
C VAL A 485 7.43 -2.39 8.39
N ASP A 486 8.69 -2.60 8.00
CA ASP A 486 9.13 -3.12 6.71
C ASP A 486 9.70 -4.57 6.82
N SER A 487 10.16 -5.13 5.72
CA SER A 487 10.88 -6.42 5.67
C SER A 487 11.97 -6.41 4.60
N SER A 488 12.69 -7.53 4.44
CA SER A 488 13.64 -7.73 3.35
C SER A 488 13.07 -7.48 1.94
N PHE A 489 11.74 -7.47 1.78
CA PHE A 489 11.05 -7.15 0.52
C PHE A 489 11.47 -5.82 -0.10
N THR A 490 11.76 -4.80 0.71
CA THR A 490 12.12 -3.44 0.24
C THR A 490 13.32 -3.41 -0.71
N PHE A 491 14.19 -4.41 -0.65
CA PHE A 491 15.39 -4.52 -1.49
C PHE A 491 15.19 -5.35 -2.76
N VAL A 492 14.03 -5.98 -2.95
CA VAL A 492 13.69 -6.86 -4.07
C VAL A 492 12.36 -6.50 -4.76
N CYS A 493 11.61 -5.53 -4.25
CA CYS A 493 10.22 -5.22 -4.63
C CYS A 493 9.98 -4.83 -6.11
N ASN A 494 11.04 -4.42 -6.81
CA ASN A 494 11.01 -3.97 -8.21
C ASN A 494 11.67 -4.96 -9.18
N PHE A 495 11.94 -4.52 -10.41
CA PHE A 495 12.65 -5.29 -11.41
C PHE A 495 14.17 -5.36 -11.13
N ARG A 496 14.87 -6.30 -11.80
CA ARG A 496 16.31 -6.57 -11.58
C ARG A 496 17.22 -5.34 -11.60
N ASN A 497 16.97 -4.41 -12.52
CA ASN A 497 17.75 -3.18 -12.67
C ASN A 497 17.26 -2.03 -11.77
N GLN A 498 16.31 -2.28 -10.88
CA GLN A 498 15.67 -1.29 -10.00
C GLN A 498 15.73 -1.67 -8.53
N SER A 499 15.91 -2.94 -8.18
CA SER A 499 16.05 -3.39 -6.79
C SER A 499 17.51 -3.59 -6.37
N LEU A 500 17.90 -3.00 -5.23
CA LEU A 500 19.30 -2.96 -4.77
C LEU A 500 19.92 -4.36 -4.60
N ALA A 501 19.16 -5.34 -4.11
CA ALA A 501 19.68 -6.69 -3.89
C ALA A 501 20.17 -7.34 -5.20
N PHE A 502 19.39 -7.22 -6.27
CA PHE A 502 19.73 -7.78 -7.58
C PHE A 502 20.95 -7.07 -8.20
N MET A 503 21.04 -5.75 -8.06
CA MET A 503 22.20 -4.99 -8.53
C MET A 503 23.49 -5.35 -7.79
N LEU A 504 23.41 -5.61 -6.49
CA LEU A 504 24.55 -6.07 -5.71
C LEU A 504 24.96 -7.49 -6.11
N ALA A 505 23.99 -8.40 -6.27
CA ALA A 505 24.25 -9.76 -6.74
C ALA A 505 24.94 -9.74 -8.12
N ASP A 506 24.40 -8.98 -9.09
CA ASP A 506 25.00 -8.84 -10.42
C ASP A 506 26.39 -8.16 -10.40
N ALA A 507 26.65 -7.31 -9.39
CA ALA A 507 27.97 -6.72 -9.17
C ALA A 507 28.97 -7.67 -8.47
N GLY A 508 28.59 -8.92 -8.21
CA GLY A 508 29.45 -9.97 -7.66
C GLY A 508 29.57 -9.96 -6.14
N TYR A 509 28.61 -9.39 -5.43
CA TYR A 509 28.52 -9.47 -3.96
C TYR A 509 27.75 -10.71 -3.52
N ASP A 510 28.04 -11.18 -2.30
CA ASP A 510 27.19 -12.10 -1.56
C ASP A 510 26.21 -11.27 -0.71
N VAL A 511 24.93 -11.29 -1.08
CA VAL A 511 23.92 -10.36 -0.57
C VAL A 511 23.05 -11.03 0.46
N TRP A 512 23.00 -10.45 1.65
CA TRP A 512 22.18 -10.90 2.77
C TRP A 512 21.09 -9.88 3.07
N LEU A 513 19.86 -10.33 3.23
CA LEU A 513 18.69 -9.54 3.54
C LEU A 513 18.20 -9.91 4.95
N ALA A 514 18.36 -8.98 5.89
CA ALA A 514 17.96 -9.17 7.27
C ALA A 514 16.45 -8.94 7.48
N ASN A 515 15.90 -9.51 8.56
CA ASN A 515 14.52 -9.28 9.00
C ASN A 515 14.46 -9.14 10.52
N ASN A 516 14.00 -7.98 10.96
CA ASN A 516 13.83 -7.69 12.39
C ASN A 516 12.80 -8.60 13.05
N ARG A 517 13.02 -8.93 14.32
CA ARG A 517 12.06 -9.62 15.18
C ARG A 517 10.64 -9.03 15.07
N GLY A 518 9.64 -9.89 15.01
CA GLY A 518 8.21 -9.55 14.97
C GLY A 518 7.66 -9.11 13.61
N ASN A 519 8.50 -8.90 12.58
CA ASN A 519 8.00 -8.75 11.22
C ASN A 519 7.51 -10.11 10.65
N THR A 520 6.91 -10.12 9.46
CA THR A 520 6.34 -11.30 8.79
C THR A 520 7.22 -12.56 8.85
N TRP A 521 8.55 -12.39 8.80
CA TRP A 521 9.52 -13.48 8.66
C TRP A 521 10.13 -13.94 9.99
N SER A 522 10.16 -13.08 11.01
CA SER A 522 10.90 -13.31 12.26
C SER A 522 9.95 -13.36 13.47
N ARG A 523 8.92 -14.20 13.41
CA ARG A 523 7.89 -14.41 14.46
C ARG A 523 8.14 -15.62 15.38
N GLU A 524 9.40 -16.04 15.50
CA GLU A 524 9.77 -17.22 16.28
C GLU A 524 10.62 -16.84 17.49
N HIS A 525 10.37 -17.50 18.62
CA HIS A 525 11.13 -17.37 19.85
C HIS A 525 11.26 -18.74 20.53
N LEU A 526 12.36 -19.00 21.24
CA LEU A 526 12.59 -20.32 21.83
C LEU A 526 11.77 -20.59 23.10
N ASP A 527 11.24 -19.55 23.73
CA ASP A 527 10.48 -19.64 24.99
C ASP A 527 9.04 -19.11 24.92
N TYR A 528 8.67 -18.36 23.86
CA TYR A 528 7.40 -17.65 23.73
C TYR A 528 6.81 -17.88 22.33
N THR A 529 5.49 -17.77 22.19
CA THR A 529 4.84 -17.66 20.87
C THR A 529 4.44 -16.22 20.58
N ASP A 530 4.06 -15.93 19.34
CA ASP A 530 3.60 -14.59 18.95
C ASP A 530 2.20 -14.23 19.48
N ASP A 531 1.57 -15.12 20.26
CA ASP A 531 0.37 -14.86 21.06
C ASP A 531 0.71 -14.33 22.48
N ASP A 532 1.96 -14.48 22.93
CA ASP A 532 2.40 -14.04 24.27
C ASP A 532 2.78 -12.56 24.27
N ASP A 533 2.34 -11.79 25.28
CA ASP A 533 2.69 -10.37 25.42
C ASP A 533 4.22 -10.16 25.55
N GLU A 534 4.90 -11.11 26.20
CA GLU A 534 6.36 -11.13 26.38
C GLU A 534 7.11 -11.20 25.04
N PHE A 535 6.55 -11.88 24.03
CA PHE A 535 7.15 -11.93 22.69
C PHE A 535 7.22 -10.54 22.04
N TRP A 536 6.30 -9.65 22.38
CA TRP A 536 6.19 -8.31 21.78
C TRP A 536 6.84 -7.20 22.64
N ASP A 537 7.49 -7.54 23.77
CA ASP A 537 8.13 -6.56 24.66
C ASP A 537 9.53 -6.11 24.17
N PHE A 538 9.65 -5.72 22.89
CA PHE A 538 10.88 -5.22 22.28
C PHE A 538 10.70 -3.85 21.60
N SER A 539 11.81 -3.17 21.27
CA SER A 539 11.86 -2.00 20.37
C SER A 539 13.10 -2.04 19.47
N TRP A 540 13.32 -1.03 18.64
CA TRP A 540 14.51 -0.87 17.81
C TRP A 540 15.82 -0.88 18.62
N GLU A 541 15.77 -0.52 19.91
CA GLU A 541 16.91 -0.66 20.82
C GLU A 541 17.31 -2.14 21.00
N ASP A 542 16.34 -3.03 21.16
CA ASP A 542 16.59 -4.47 21.30
C ASP A 542 17.07 -5.08 19.99
N MET A 543 16.55 -4.61 18.85
CA MET A 543 17.03 -4.99 17.51
C MET A 543 18.51 -4.62 17.34
N GLY A 544 18.89 -3.38 17.65
CA GLY A 544 20.30 -2.97 17.62
C GLY A 544 21.17 -3.73 18.63
N LYS A 545 20.63 -4.05 19.81
CA LYS A 545 21.36 -4.71 20.88
C LYS A 545 21.58 -6.22 20.66
N TYR A 546 20.65 -6.90 20.01
CA TYR A 546 20.63 -8.36 19.91
C TYR A 546 20.48 -8.90 18.49
N ASP A 547 19.65 -8.31 17.64
CA ASP A 547 19.44 -8.77 16.25
C ASP A 547 20.69 -8.49 15.42
N LEU A 548 21.06 -7.20 15.31
CA LEU A 548 22.16 -6.76 14.48
C LEU A 548 23.50 -7.48 14.78
N PRO A 549 23.92 -7.68 16.06
CA PRO A 549 25.10 -8.48 16.35
C PRO A 549 24.96 -9.95 15.94
N ALA A 550 23.79 -10.57 16.16
CA ALA A 550 23.58 -11.96 15.80
C ALA A 550 23.63 -12.16 14.29
N GLU A 551 23.01 -11.26 13.52
CA GLU A 551 23.02 -11.25 12.07
C GLU A 551 24.44 -11.05 11.52
N ILE A 552 25.17 -10.02 11.98
CA ILE A 552 26.56 -9.77 11.52
C ILE A 552 27.46 -10.97 11.81
N GLU A 553 27.43 -11.52 13.03
CA GLU A 553 28.29 -12.65 13.39
C GLU A 553 27.92 -13.91 12.62
N TYR A 554 26.62 -14.17 12.43
CA TYR A 554 26.15 -15.31 11.63
C TYR A 554 26.65 -15.22 10.19
N VAL A 555 26.50 -14.04 9.57
CA VAL A 555 26.95 -13.79 8.20
C VAL A 555 28.46 -13.98 8.07
N LEU A 556 29.27 -13.36 8.95
CA LEU A 556 30.72 -13.48 8.91
C LEU A 556 31.19 -14.92 9.14
N ASN A 557 30.54 -15.65 10.04
CA ASN A 557 30.87 -17.05 10.30
C ASN A 557 30.47 -17.98 9.15
N THR A 558 29.32 -17.72 8.51
CA THR A 558 28.83 -18.53 7.38
C THR A 558 29.66 -18.31 6.12
N THR A 559 30.10 -17.08 5.88
CA THR A 559 30.86 -16.68 4.68
C THR A 559 32.37 -16.74 4.85
N GLU A 560 32.83 -17.02 6.08
CA GLU A 560 34.24 -16.97 6.51
C GLU A 560 34.93 -15.62 6.23
N GLN A 561 34.16 -14.55 5.99
CA GLN A 561 34.69 -13.20 5.80
C GLN A 561 35.06 -12.56 7.14
N LEU A 562 36.10 -11.73 7.14
CA LEU A 562 36.52 -10.96 8.33
C LEU A 562 35.68 -9.69 8.54
N THR A 563 35.13 -9.14 7.46
CA THR A 563 34.33 -7.92 7.47
C THR A 563 33.24 -7.97 6.41
N LEU A 564 32.13 -7.28 6.63
CA LEU A 564 31.06 -7.07 5.65
C LEU A 564 30.82 -5.57 5.43
N SER A 565 30.04 -5.21 4.41
CA SER A 565 29.43 -3.88 4.32
C SER A 565 27.98 -3.95 4.81
N PHE A 566 27.55 -2.94 5.56
CA PHE A 566 26.19 -2.85 6.08
C PHE A 566 25.45 -1.71 5.36
N VAL A 567 24.25 -1.97 4.89
CA VAL A 567 23.39 -0.96 4.27
C VAL A 567 22.07 -0.95 5.03
N GLY A 568 21.79 0.14 5.73
CA GLY A 568 20.55 0.30 6.47
C GLY A 568 19.62 1.30 5.80
N HIS A 569 18.32 1.01 5.81
CA HIS A 569 17.28 1.98 5.44
C HIS A 569 16.48 2.40 6.68
N SER A 570 16.20 3.70 6.81
CA SER A 570 15.30 4.24 7.84
C SER A 570 15.65 3.75 9.26
N GLU A 571 14.73 3.10 9.99
CA GLU A 571 14.96 2.54 11.33
C GLU A 571 16.11 1.53 11.39
N GLY A 572 16.44 0.82 10.31
CA GLY A 572 17.64 -0.02 10.24
C GLY A 572 18.92 0.77 10.56
N ASN A 573 18.92 2.07 10.26
CA ASN A 573 20.01 2.98 10.65
C ASN A 573 19.99 3.31 12.14
N MET A 574 18.82 3.46 12.78
CA MET A 574 18.71 3.71 14.22
C MET A 574 19.36 2.57 15.01
N GLN A 575 19.08 1.32 14.61
CA GLN A 575 19.66 0.12 15.21
C GLN A 575 21.20 0.13 15.10
N ALA A 576 21.70 0.43 13.90
CA ALA A 576 23.12 0.52 13.62
C ALA A 576 23.81 1.65 14.40
N PHE A 577 23.26 2.87 14.40
CA PHE A 577 23.80 4.00 15.15
C PHE A 577 23.83 3.72 16.65
N ALA A 578 22.76 3.14 17.21
CA ALA A 578 22.70 2.75 18.62
C ALA A 578 23.73 1.67 18.97
N ARG A 579 23.87 0.64 18.13
CA ARG A 579 24.79 -0.46 18.41
C ARG A 579 26.24 -0.07 18.18
N PHE A 580 26.56 0.54 17.04
CA PHE A 580 27.93 0.89 16.72
C PHE A 580 28.47 1.94 17.69
N SER A 581 27.67 2.91 18.14
CA SER A 581 28.10 3.86 19.19
C SER A 581 28.43 3.20 20.53
N THR A 582 27.82 2.05 20.84
CA THR A 582 28.02 1.35 22.13
C THR A 582 28.96 0.14 22.05
N ASP A 583 29.20 -0.39 20.86
CA ASP A 583 30.09 -1.53 20.61
C ASP A 583 30.98 -1.32 19.37
N GLN A 584 32.09 -0.61 19.60
CA GLN A 584 33.10 -0.36 18.57
C GLN A 584 33.83 -1.63 18.11
N LYS A 585 33.80 -2.74 18.88
CA LYS A 585 34.42 -4.00 18.43
C LYS A 585 33.59 -4.66 17.34
N LEU A 586 32.27 -4.66 17.50
CA LEU A 586 31.37 -5.10 16.44
C LEU A 586 31.43 -4.14 15.25
N ALA A 587 31.43 -2.83 15.50
CA ALA A 587 31.50 -1.82 14.44
C ALA A 587 32.74 -1.96 13.54
N GLN A 588 33.87 -2.42 14.08
CA GLN A 588 35.08 -2.71 13.31
C GLN A 588 34.96 -3.89 12.34
N LYS A 589 33.96 -4.75 12.51
CA LYS A 589 33.64 -5.82 11.55
C LYS A 589 32.84 -5.29 10.35
N VAL A 590 32.35 -4.06 10.42
CA VAL A 590 31.65 -3.38 9.32
C VAL A 590 32.64 -2.48 8.59
N SER A 591 33.02 -2.88 7.38
CA SER A 591 33.99 -2.15 6.55
C SER A 591 33.44 -0.83 6.02
N TYR A 592 32.14 -0.76 5.74
CA TYR A 592 31.42 0.44 5.31
C TYR A 592 29.96 0.33 5.74
N PHE A 593 29.42 1.44 6.27
CA PHE A 593 28.01 1.59 6.59
C PHE A 593 27.38 2.60 5.64
N ALA A 594 26.51 2.15 4.74
CA ALA A 594 25.68 3.03 3.94
C ALA A 594 24.34 3.26 4.64
N ALA A 595 24.10 4.48 5.10
CA ALA A 595 22.84 4.87 5.72
C ALA A 595 21.93 5.52 4.67
N LEU A 596 20.96 4.74 4.18
CA LEU A 596 19.91 5.16 3.25
C LEU A 596 18.75 5.78 4.02
N ALA A 597 18.41 7.06 3.77
CA ALA A 597 17.48 7.83 4.63
C ALA A 597 17.90 7.72 6.12
N PRO A 598 19.01 8.35 6.53
CA PRO A 598 19.61 8.15 7.85
C PRO A 598 18.73 8.68 9.00
N VAL A 599 18.02 7.78 9.69
CA VAL A 599 17.23 8.12 10.88
C VAL A 599 18.03 7.86 12.15
N ALA A 600 18.13 8.88 13.01
CA ALA A 600 18.61 8.77 14.40
C ALA A 600 17.73 9.64 15.30
N TRP A 601 17.74 10.96 15.10
CA TRP A 601 16.73 11.85 15.69
C TRP A 601 15.51 11.93 14.79
N THR A 602 14.33 12.11 15.39
CA THR A 602 13.04 12.24 14.71
C THR A 602 12.23 13.43 15.22
N GLY A 603 12.87 14.36 15.93
CA GLY A 603 12.20 15.50 16.57
C GLY A 603 11.68 16.53 15.57
N HIS A 604 12.25 16.59 14.37
CA HIS A 604 11.84 17.51 13.30
C HIS A 604 11.13 16.81 12.14
N LEU A 605 10.84 15.51 12.29
CA LEU A 605 10.01 14.74 11.37
C LEU A 605 8.75 15.55 11.00
N ALA A 606 8.49 15.68 9.71
CA ALA A 606 7.40 16.49 9.15
C ALA A 606 6.18 15.66 8.73
N THR A 607 6.30 14.32 8.65
CA THR A 607 5.20 13.42 8.30
C THR A 607 4.03 13.58 9.29
N LYS A 608 2.86 14.00 8.78
CA LYS A 608 1.68 14.34 9.62
C LYS A 608 1.19 13.15 10.45
N VAL A 609 1.21 11.94 9.89
CA VAL A 609 0.65 10.75 10.56
C VAL A 609 1.47 10.36 11.79
N PHE A 610 2.79 10.13 11.65
CA PHE A 610 3.65 9.81 12.78
C PHE A 610 3.65 10.91 13.85
N ASN A 611 3.66 12.19 13.43
CA ASN A 611 3.50 13.33 14.34
C ASN A 611 2.18 13.30 15.10
N GLY A 612 1.06 13.04 14.41
CA GLY A 612 -0.27 12.97 14.99
C GLY A 612 -0.36 11.85 16.01
N MET A 613 0.04 10.63 15.63
CA MET A 613 0.03 9.46 16.52
C MET A 613 0.88 9.71 17.77
N ALA A 614 2.08 10.28 17.61
CA ALA A 614 2.97 10.58 18.72
C ALA A 614 2.39 11.67 19.63
N LYS A 615 1.90 12.79 19.09
CA LYS A 615 1.33 13.88 19.90
C LYS A 615 0.06 13.47 20.65
N LEU A 616 -0.70 12.54 20.08
CA LEU A 616 -1.96 12.07 20.66
C LEU A 616 -1.79 10.84 21.55
N HIS A 617 -0.55 10.38 21.73
CA HIS A 617 -0.20 9.26 22.59
C HIS A 617 -0.97 7.97 22.24
N LEU A 618 -1.20 7.70 20.95
CA LEU A 618 -1.96 6.51 20.53
C LEU A 618 -1.29 5.21 20.98
N GLU A 619 0.03 5.19 21.09
CA GLU A 619 0.77 4.06 21.64
C GLU A 619 0.31 3.70 23.06
N LYS A 620 -0.01 4.71 23.89
CA LYS A 620 -0.49 4.49 25.26
C LYS A 620 -1.91 3.97 25.27
N LEU A 621 -2.72 4.36 24.27
CA LEU A 621 -4.06 3.83 24.07
C LEU A 621 -3.99 2.34 23.71
N PHE A 622 -3.15 1.98 22.74
CA PHE A 622 -2.91 0.59 22.35
C PHE A 622 -2.42 -0.25 23.54
N GLN A 623 -1.43 0.24 24.28
CA GLN A 623 -0.96 -0.40 25.50
C GLN A 623 -2.08 -0.55 26.57
N ALA A 624 -2.96 0.45 26.72
CA ALA A 624 -4.06 0.40 27.68
C ALA A 624 -5.14 -0.62 27.30
N PHE A 625 -5.29 -0.92 26.01
CA PHE A 625 -6.19 -1.96 25.49
C PHE A 625 -5.53 -3.34 25.38
N GLY A 626 -4.26 -3.48 25.81
CA GLY A 626 -3.53 -4.75 25.73
C GLY A 626 -3.12 -5.11 24.31
N ILE A 627 -2.97 -4.13 23.42
CA ILE A 627 -2.50 -4.36 22.05
C ILE A 627 -0.98 -4.26 22.06
N VAL A 628 -0.34 -5.37 21.69
CA VAL A 628 1.12 -5.55 21.74
C VAL A 628 1.75 -5.63 20.35
N GLU A 629 1.01 -6.12 19.34
CA GLU A 629 1.41 -6.15 17.93
C GLU A 629 0.88 -4.93 17.16
N PHE A 630 1.76 -4.27 16.41
CA PHE A 630 1.43 -3.25 15.41
C PHE A 630 1.62 -3.80 14.00
N SER A 631 0.53 -4.28 13.38
CA SER A 631 0.55 -4.85 12.03
C SER A 631 -0.77 -4.65 11.29
N ALA A 632 -0.75 -4.89 9.97
CA ALA A 632 -1.96 -4.88 9.14
C ALA A 632 -2.99 -5.93 9.57
N LYS A 633 -2.63 -6.97 10.33
CA LYS A 633 -3.56 -8.04 10.72
C LYS A 633 -4.45 -7.64 11.90
N ASN A 634 -4.09 -6.59 12.64
CA ASN A 634 -4.83 -6.18 13.83
C ASN A 634 -6.02 -5.27 13.46
N LYS A 635 -7.24 -5.81 13.55
CA LYS A 635 -8.49 -5.09 13.22
C LYS A 635 -8.68 -3.78 14.01
N PHE A 636 -8.25 -3.73 15.27
CA PHE A 636 -8.37 -2.52 16.08
C PHE A 636 -7.42 -1.42 15.58
N ILE A 637 -6.23 -1.79 15.10
CA ILE A 637 -5.28 -0.86 14.48
C ILE A 637 -5.82 -0.40 13.12
N GLN A 638 -6.37 -1.31 12.29
CA GLN A 638 -7.03 -0.92 11.04
C GLN A 638 -8.15 0.11 11.28
N GLU A 639 -9.03 -0.15 12.26
CA GLU A 639 -10.17 0.72 12.58
C GLU A 639 -9.74 2.04 13.26
N THR A 640 -8.75 2.00 14.16
CA THR A 640 -8.31 3.19 14.92
C THR A 640 -7.35 4.05 14.11
N VAL A 641 -6.37 3.47 13.42
CA VAL A 641 -5.46 4.23 12.54
C VAL A 641 -6.25 4.77 11.36
N GLY A 642 -7.06 3.94 10.69
CA GLY A 642 -7.91 4.38 9.57
C GLY A 642 -8.96 5.43 9.96
N GLY A 643 -9.61 5.29 11.13
CA GLY A 643 -10.57 6.28 11.63
C GLY A 643 -9.92 7.60 12.06
N PHE A 644 -8.71 7.55 12.63
CA PHE A 644 -8.02 8.72 13.17
C PHE A 644 -7.27 9.53 12.09
N THR A 645 -6.68 8.86 11.09
CA THR A 645 -6.09 9.52 9.92
C THR A 645 -7.14 10.32 9.15
N CYS A 646 -8.38 9.84 9.07
CA CYS A 646 -9.48 10.56 8.41
C CYS A 646 -10.05 11.72 9.22
N THR A 647 -9.91 11.69 10.55
CA THR A 647 -10.49 12.71 11.41
C THR A 647 -9.59 13.95 11.57
N LEU A 648 -8.26 13.78 11.52
CA LEU A 648 -7.30 14.88 11.73
C LEU A 648 -6.75 15.49 10.44
N THR A 649 -6.83 14.75 9.34
CA THR A 649 -6.24 15.12 8.04
C THR A 649 -7.06 14.50 6.91
N PRO A 650 -8.16 15.14 6.48
CA PRO A 650 -9.03 14.61 5.42
C PRO A 650 -8.28 14.31 4.11
N GLU A 651 -7.24 15.10 3.80
CA GLU A 651 -6.31 14.92 2.67
C GLU A 651 -5.52 13.59 2.69
N LEU A 652 -5.41 12.93 3.86
CA LEU A 652 -4.67 11.67 4.04
C LEU A 652 -5.56 10.43 3.96
N CYS A 653 -6.87 10.61 3.74
CA CYS A 653 -7.79 9.50 3.52
C CYS A 653 -7.98 9.10 2.06
N ASP A 654 -7.29 9.79 1.15
CA ASP A 654 -7.27 9.48 -0.27
C ASP A 654 -6.01 8.76 -0.76
N SER A 655 -5.10 8.36 0.12
CA SER A 655 -4.17 7.30 -0.30
C SER A 655 -3.49 6.57 0.86
N THR A 656 -3.64 5.25 0.89
CA THR A 656 -2.70 4.32 1.55
C THR A 656 -1.24 4.61 1.13
N LEU A 657 -1.05 5.17 -0.08
CA LEU A 657 0.20 5.70 -0.65
C LEU A 657 0.85 6.77 0.25
N SER A 658 0.12 7.78 0.69
CA SER A 658 0.68 8.89 1.49
C SER A 658 1.00 8.50 2.94
N LEU A 659 0.30 7.50 3.49
CA LEU A 659 0.61 6.92 4.80
C LEU A 659 1.92 6.12 4.79
N ILE A 660 2.21 5.42 3.69
CA ILE A 660 3.39 4.56 3.53
C ILE A 660 4.60 5.37 3.02
N MET A 661 4.41 6.18 1.98
CA MET A 661 5.49 6.88 1.28
C MET A 661 6.02 8.12 2.01
N SER A 662 5.33 8.58 3.06
CA SER A 662 5.70 9.75 3.86
C SER A 662 5.74 11.09 3.08
N ALA A 663 5.61 11.08 1.76
CA ALA A 663 5.34 12.22 0.87
C ALA A 663 4.92 11.69 -0.53
N PRO A 664 4.24 12.51 -1.36
CA PRO A 664 4.03 12.17 -2.77
C PRO A 664 5.37 12.00 -3.50
N SER A 665 5.53 10.90 -4.25
CA SER A 665 6.71 10.67 -5.09
C SER A 665 6.31 10.58 -6.56
N ALA A 666 7.11 11.21 -7.43
CA ALA A 666 7.02 11.07 -8.88
C ALA A 666 7.88 9.91 -9.42
N SER A 667 8.69 9.27 -8.55
CA SER A 667 9.68 8.26 -8.93
C SER A 667 9.30 6.84 -8.53
N ILE A 668 8.18 6.64 -7.81
CA ILE A 668 7.65 5.30 -7.52
C ILE A 668 6.76 4.82 -8.68
N ASN A 669 6.95 3.56 -9.09
CA ASN A 669 6.12 2.94 -10.10
C ASN A 669 4.73 2.62 -9.55
N THR A 670 3.72 3.43 -9.92
CA THR A 670 2.35 3.32 -9.43
C THR A 670 1.65 2.04 -9.89
N THR A 671 2.05 1.43 -11.01
CA THR A 671 1.44 0.18 -11.49
C THR A 671 1.80 -1.01 -10.61
N ARG A 672 2.89 -0.93 -9.84
CA ARG A 672 3.34 -1.97 -8.89
C ARG A 672 2.85 -1.75 -7.46
N PHE A 673 1.96 -0.78 -7.25
CA PHE A 673 1.56 -0.40 -5.90
C PHE A 673 0.85 -1.53 -5.13
N SER A 674 0.06 -2.35 -5.83
CA SER A 674 -0.55 -3.57 -5.28
C SER A 674 0.49 -4.57 -4.76
N VAL A 675 1.65 -4.67 -5.41
CA VAL A 675 2.77 -5.52 -4.98
C VAL A 675 3.32 -4.99 -3.66
N TYR A 676 3.59 -3.68 -3.56
CA TYR A 676 4.10 -3.08 -2.32
C TYR A 676 3.11 -3.24 -1.15
N LEU A 677 1.83 -2.98 -1.38
CA LEU A 677 0.78 -3.14 -0.38
C LEU A 677 0.57 -4.58 0.08
N SER A 678 0.85 -5.57 -0.78
CA SER A 678 0.74 -6.98 -0.40
C SER A 678 1.77 -7.40 0.65
N GLN A 679 2.88 -6.65 0.78
CA GLN A 679 4.01 -6.98 1.67
C GLN A 679 4.20 -5.97 2.82
N MET A 680 3.44 -4.87 2.84
CA MET A 680 3.52 -3.84 3.89
C MET A 680 2.16 -3.48 4.49
N PRO A 681 2.10 -3.11 5.79
CA PRO A 681 3.16 -3.23 6.79
C PRO A 681 3.47 -4.68 7.19
N ALA A 682 4.75 -5.02 7.32
CA ALA A 682 5.22 -6.36 7.67
C ALA A 682 5.11 -6.69 9.17
N GLY A 683 4.82 -5.70 10.01
CA GLY A 683 4.59 -5.86 11.46
C GLY A 683 5.76 -5.44 12.35
N THR A 684 5.45 -4.97 13.55
CA THR A 684 6.38 -4.60 14.64
C THR A 684 5.64 -4.63 15.98
N SER A 685 6.33 -4.48 17.11
CA SER A 685 5.66 -4.28 18.41
C SER A 685 5.11 -2.86 18.60
N VAL A 686 4.06 -2.73 19.40
CA VAL A 686 3.57 -1.43 19.89
C VAL A 686 4.61 -0.73 20.76
N LYS A 687 5.48 -1.46 21.45
CA LYS A 687 6.59 -0.88 22.21
C LYS A 687 7.61 -0.22 21.28
N ASN A 688 7.87 -0.77 20.09
CA ASN A 688 8.70 -0.12 19.09
C ASN A 688 8.09 1.21 18.61
N MET A 689 6.79 1.18 18.27
CA MET A 689 6.05 2.40 17.90
C MET A 689 6.07 3.45 19.03
N ALA A 690 5.97 3.01 20.28
CA ALA A 690 6.06 3.87 21.44
C ALA A 690 7.45 4.51 21.58
N HIS A 691 8.51 3.75 21.31
CA HIS A 691 9.88 4.23 21.34
C HIS A 691 10.11 5.28 20.24
N PHE A 692 9.66 5.01 19.03
CA PHE A 692 9.73 5.96 17.91
C PHE A 692 8.98 7.27 18.24
N ALA A 693 7.78 7.16 18.84
CA ALA A 693 6.99 8.31 19.28
C ALA A 693 7.64 9.12 20.42
N GLN A 694 8.46 8.50 21.28
CA GLN A 694 9.25 9.22 22.28
C GLN A 694 10.30 10.11 21.62
N GLY A 695 10.99 9.60 20.60
CA GLY A 695 11.94 10.36 19.79
C GLY A 695 11.30 11.60 19.16
N ILE A 696 10.12 11.43 18.54
CA ILE A 696 9.36 12.54 17.92
C ILE A 696 8.98 13.61 18.96
N ARG A 697 8.47 13.21 20.13
CA ARG A 697 7.97 14.17 21.13
C ARG A 697 9.07 14.93 21.86
N HIS A 698 10.19 14.29 22.11
CA HIS A 698 11.24 14.81 22.99
C HIS A 698 12.51 15.24 22.24
N ASN A 699 12.58 14.99 20.93
CA ASN A 699 13.78 15.15 20.12
C ASN A 699 15.00 14.45 20.74
N THR A 700 14.83 13.16 21.09
CA THR A 700 15.86 12.36 21.75
C THR A 700 16.22 11.12 20.95
N PHE A 701 17.51 10.79 20.91
CA PHE A 701 18.00 9.48 20.51
C PHE A 701 18.58 8.78 21.74
N ALA A 702 17.72 8.06 22.45
CA ALA A 702 17.98 7.52 23.78
C ALA A 702 17.30 6.15 23.95
N SER A 703 17.66 5.42 25.00
CA SER A 703 16.97 4.17 25.37
C SER A 703 15.49 4.39 25.68
N TYR A 704 14.70 3.30 25.70
CA TYR A 704 13.25 3.38 25.89
C TYR A 704 12.84 4.04 27.21
N ASP A 705 11.97 5.04 27.17
CA ASP A 705 11.41 5.69 28.36
C ASP A 705 10.21 4.89 28.91
N TYR A 706 10.40 4.22 30.06
CA TYR A 706 9.34 3.49 30.76
C TYR A 706 8.45 4.38 31.64
N GLY A 707 8.80 5.66 31.78
CA GLY A 707 8.06 6.69 32.49
C GLY A 707 8.30 6.75 34.00
N CYS A 708 8.16 7.96 34.54
CA CYS A 708 8.21 8.25 35.97
C CYS A 708 7.06 9.17 36.38
N LYS A 709 6.34 8.80 37.44
CA LYS A 709 5.19 9.53 38.01
C LYS A 709 5.54 10.32 39.28
N CYS A 710 6.81 10.36 39.64
CA CYS A 710 7.30 11.11 40.80
C CYS A 710 7.58 12.58 40.44
N ASP A 711 7.63 13.42 41.46
CA ASP A 711 8.10 14.79 41.33
C ASP A 711 9.59 14.83 40.97
N ARG A 712 9.93 15.52 39.88
CA ARG A 712 11.31 15.62 39.36
C ARG A 712 12.20 16.51 40.22
N ASP A 713 11.61 17.37 41.05
CA ASP A 713 12.35 18.20 42.01
C ASP A 713 12.82 17.41 43.24
N SER A 714 12.37 16.16 43.38
CA SER A 714 12.79 15.25 44.44
C SER A 714 13.95 14.37 44.00
N ASP A 715 14.85 14.08 44.94
CA ASP A 715 15.93 13.10 44.76
C ASP A 715 15.36 11.76 44.26
N ILE A 716 15.92 11.20 43.19
CA ILE A 716 15.45 9.96 42.57
C ILE A 716 15.45 8.80 43.57
N ASP A 717 16.35 8.82 44.55
CA ASP A 717 16.41 7.80 45.60
C ASP A 717 15.13 7.76 46.44
N LYS A 718 14.43 8.89 46.54
CA LYS A 718 13.14 9.01 47.25
C LYS A 718 11.95 8.58 46.40
N CYS A 719 12.10 8.41 45.10
CA CYS A 719 11.06 7.91 44.23
C CYS A 719 10.99 6.36 44.29
N PRO A 720 9.85 5.76 44.65
CA PRO A 720 9.70 4.30 44.62
C PRO A 720 9.79 3.76 43.19
N GLU A 721 10.46 2.63 42.98
CA GLU A 721 10.56 1.96 41.67
C GLU A 721 9.19 1.61 41.07
N SER A 722 8.19 1.33 41.92
CA SER A 722 6.81 1.09 41.48
C SER A 722 6.14 2.31 40.83
N LYS A 723 6.69 3.53 41.04
CA LYS A 723 6.22 4.79 40.44
C LYS A 723 7.15 5.34 39.37
N CYS A 724 8.36 4.81 39.23
CA CYS A 724 9.34 5.24 38.24
C CYS A 724 10.09 4.02 37.73
N LYS A 725 9.64 3.49 36.59
CA LYS A 725 10.25 2.32 35.97
C LYS A 725 11.65 2.63 35.46
N ASN A 726 11.91 3.86 34.99
CA ASN A 726 13.28 4.28 34.59
C ASN A 726 14.28 4.20 35.74
N LYS A 727 13.87 4.45 36.99
CA LYS A 727 14.76 4.24 38.14
C LYS A 727 15.20 2.78 38.22
N LYS A 728 14.26 1.85 38.04
CA LYS A 728 14.57 0.41 38.06
C LYS A 728 15.49 0.00 36.91
N MET A 729 15.30 0.58 35.73
CA MET A 729 16.05 0.21 34.52
C MET A 729 17.40 0.92 34.39
N TYR A 730 17.47 2.19 34.78
CA TYR A 730 18.60 3.09 34.48
C TYR A 730 19.15 3.82 35.71
N SER A 731 18.52 3.67 36.89
CA SER A 731 18.81 4.50 38.08
C SER A 731 18.72 6.01 37.81
N SER A 732 17.88 6.41 36.84
CA SER A 732 17.68 7.79 36.38
C SER A 732 16.19 8.08 36.12
N PHE A 733 15.80 9.37 36.13
CA PHE A 733 14.45 9.78 35.75
C PHE A 733 14.24 9.67 34.25
N ASP A 734 15.27 9.99 33.47
CA ASP A 734 15.27 9.94 32.01
C ASP A 734 16.15 8.77 31.55
N PRO A 735 15.81 8.12 30.43
CA PRO A 735 16.68 7.12 29.83
C PRO A 735 18.01 7.72 29.36
N PRO A 736 19.11 6.93 29.36
CA PRO A 736 20.39 7.39 28.84
C PRO A 736 20.31 7.61 27.32
N ALA A 737 20.94 8.69 26.83
CA ALA A 737 21.14 8.92 25.41
C ALA A 737 22.16 7.95 24.81
N PHE A 738 21.99 7.54 23.56
CA PHE A 738 23.00 6.76 22.86
C PHE A 738 24.23 7.64 22.57
N PRO A 739 25.45 7.15 22.84
CA PRO A 739 26.66 7.97 22.76
C PRO A 739 27.18 8.07 21.33
N ILE A 740 26.42 8.71 20.42
CA ILE A 740 26.79 8.84 18.99
C ILE A 740 28.21 9.40 18.78
N GLY A 741 28.67 10.27 19.68
CA GLY A 741 30.03 10.81 19.68
C GLY A 741 31.15 9.78 19.93
N ASP A 742 30.82 8.54 20.29
CA ASP A 742 31.77 7.43 20.45
C ASP A 742 31.84 6.55 19.19
N MET A 743 31.00 6.81 18.18
CA MET A 743 30.94 6.04 16.93
C MET A 743 32.06 6.41 15.95
N VAL A 744 33.29 5.98 16.23
CA VAL A 744 34.46 6.20 15.35
C VAL A 744 34.42 5.27 14.13
N TYR A 745 33.99 4.03 14.35
CA TYR A 745 33.72 3.04 13.31
C TYR A 745 32.22 2.75 13.26
N PRO A 746 31.70 2.30 12.11
CA PRO A 746 32.38 2.13 10.83
C PRO A 746 32.51 3.45 10.03
N ARG A 747 33.27 3.41 8.93
CA ARG A 747 33.19 4.46 7.89
C ARG A 747 31.77 4.52 7.37
N THR A 748 31.15 5.69 7.44
CA THR A 748 29.73 5.88 7.16
C THR A 748 29.54 6.74 5.91
N GLY A 749 28.65 6.32 5.01
CA GLY A 749 28.11 7.14 3.94
C GLY A 749 26.67 7.52 4.20
N LEU A 750 26.30 8.79 4.00
CA LEU A 750 24.91 9.24 4.14
C LEU A 750 24.28 9.41 2.76
N TYR A 751 23.16 8.73 2.52
CA TYR A 751 22.41 8.81 1.27
C TYR A 751 21.03 9.41 1.57
N ILE A 752 20.81 10.61 1.06
CA ILE A 752 19.78 11.53 1.55
C ILE A 752 18.80 11.87 0.41
N GLY A 753 17.51 11.80 0.70
CA GLY A 753 16.47 12.40 -0.12
C GLY A 753 16.14 13.79 0.41
N ALA A 754 16.29 14.85 -0.39
CA ALA A 754 16.04 16.21 0.12
C ALA A 754 14.54 16.48 0.38
N ALA A 755 13.65 15.71 -0.25
CA ALA A 755 12.21 15.76 -0.04
C ALA A 755 11.73 14.77 1.06
N ASP A 756 12.64 14.14 1.79
CA ASP A 756 12.32 13.21 2.88
C ASP A 756 11.71 13.93 4.09
N SER A 757 10.48 13.54 4.45
CA SER A 757 9.74 14.12 5.57
C SER A 757 9.94 13.38 6.90
N ILE A 758 10.65 12.23 6.91
CA ILE A 758 11.03 11.46 8.10
C ILE A 758 12.47 11.80 8.48
N SER A 759 13.41 11.57 7.57
CA SER A 759 14.83 11.86 7.76
C SER A 759 15.14 13.30 7.33
N THR A 760 14.59 14.27 8.06
CA THR A 760 14.65 15.69 7.66
C THR A 760 16.08 16.23 7.72
N GLU A 761 16.36 17.28 6.93
CA GLU A 761 17.67 17.93 6.91
C GLU A 761 18.12 18.39 8.32
N THR A 762 17.20 18.89 9.15
CA THR A 762 17.51 19.31 10.52
C THR A 762 17.96 18.15 11.40
N ASP A 763 17.30 16.99 11.31
CA ASP A 763 17.68 15.80 12.07
C ASP A 763 19.01 15.20 11.55
N ILE A 764 19.27 15.28 10.25
CA ILE A 764 20.54 14.87 9.64
C ILE A 764 21.69 15.79 10.08
N GLU A 765 21.49 17.11 10.12
CA GLU A 765 22.48 18.06 10.62
C GLU A 765 22.82 17.79 12.09
N GLN A 766 21.82 17.43 12.89
CA GLN A 766 22.02 17.02 14.28
C GLN A 766 22.86 15.73 14.36
N LEU A 767 22.58 14.74 13.50
CA LEU A 767 23.40 13.52 13.39
C LEU A 767 24.85 13.82 12.98
N ARG A 768 25.05 14.62 11.92
CA ARG A 768 26.38 15.04 11.45
C ARG A 768 27.18 15.72 12.56
N SER A 769 26.52 16.57 13.35
CA SER A 769 27.15 17.30 14.45
C SER A 769 27.49 16.41 15.65
N ALA A 770 26.75 15.32 15.84
CA ALA A 770 26.98 14.38 16.93
C ALA A 770 28.07 13.34 16.61
N LEU A 771 28.27 13.01 15.34
CA LEU A 771 29.27 12.02 14.92
C LEU A 771 30.71 12.55 15.02
N PRO A 772 31.70 11.70 15.34
CA PRO A 772 33.10 12.08 15.29
C PRO A 772 33.54 12.57 13.92
N SER A 773 34.48 13.52 13.91
CA SER A 773 35.11 13.98 12.67
C SER A 773 35.80 12.82 11.96
N GLY A 774 35.46 12.62 10.69
CA GLY A 774 36.00 11.55 9.86
C GLY A 774 35.21 10.23 9.89
N THR A 775 34.15 10.12 10.71
CA THR A 775 33.23 8.96 10.64
C THR A 775 32.45 8.97 9.34
N VAL A 776 31.91 10.14 8.93
CA VAL A 776 31.25 10.31 7.63
C VAL A 776 32.33 10.51 6.56
N VAL A 777 32.40 9.59 5.60
CA VAL A 777 33.39 9.59 4.51
C VAL A 777 32.81 9.90 3.15
N HIS A 778 31.48 9.86 3.03
CA HIS A 778 30.76 10.11 1.79
C HIS A 778 29.36 10.63 2.08
N GLU A 779 28.86 11.52 1.22
CA GLU A 779 27.46 11.95 1.26
C GLU A 779 26.94 12.12 -0.17
N LEU A 780 25.70 11.68 -0.40
CA LEU A 780 24.98 11.91 -1.63
C LEU A 780 23.56 12.35 -1.31
N THR A 781 23.15 13.48 -1.88
CA THR A 781 21.78 13.99 -1.75
C THR A 781 21.10 13.97 -3.12
N VAL A 782 19.86 13.47 -3.17
CA VAL A 782 19.00 13.50 -4.35
C VAL A 782 17.78 14.38 -4.06
N ASP A 783 17.68 15.51 -4.77
CA ASP A 783 16.71 16.56 -4.44
C ASP A 783 15.26 16.09 -4.49
N ALA A 784 14.91 15.23 -5.47
CA ALA A 784 13.55 14.77 -5.69
C ALA A 784 13.12 13.61 -4.78
N TYR A 785 14.06 12.99 -4.06
CA TYR A 785 13.77 11.74 -3.34
C TYR A 785 13.11 12.01 -1.99
N THR A 786 12.01 11.29 -1.77
CA THR A 786 11.31 11.12 -0.51
C THR A 786 11.83 9.88 0.24
N HIS A 787 11.24 9.56 1.40
CA HIS A 787 11.76 8.53 2.30
C HIS A 787 11.88 7.13 1.68
N LEU A 788 10.89 6.73 0.87
CA LEU A 788 10.87 5.40 0.23
C LEU A 788 11.52 5.39 -1.15
N ASP A 789 11.69 6.54 -1.80
CA ASP A 789 12.31 6.60 -3.14
C ASP A 789 13.73 6.02 -3.16
N ILE A 790 14.44 6.19 -2.05
CA ILE A 790 15.79 5.67 -1.89
C ILE A 790 15.87 4.15 -2.09
N THR A 791 14.80 3.40 -1.80
CA THR A 791 14.74 1.96 -2.05
C THR A 791 13.82 1.58 -3.22
N TRP A 792 12.75 2.34 -3.46
CA TRP A 792 11.66 1.96 -4.37
C TRP A 792 11.61 2.70 -5.69
N ALA A 793 12.37 3.79 -5.85
CA ALA A 793 12.29 4.57 -7.07
C ALA A 793 12.78 3.76 -8.28
N TYR A 794 12.06 3.85 -9.40
CA TYR A 794 12.45 3.14 -10.64
C TYR A 794 13.79 3.65 -11.20
N ASP A 795 14.22 4.85 -10.79
CA ASP A 795 15.48 5.48 -11.18
C ASP A 795 16.56 5.46 -10.08
N ALA A 796 16.31 4.79 -8.94
CA ALA A 796 17.27 4.69 -7.81
C ALA A 796 18.62 4.11 -8.22
N ASN A 797 18.62 3.21 -9.22
CA ASN A 797 19.83 2.72 -9.83
C ASN A 797 20.72 3.84 -10.37
N GLU A 798 20.16 4.68 -11.25
CA GLU A 798 20.90 5.77 -11.89
C GLU A 798 21.30 6.85 -10.88
N LYS A 799 20.40 7.22 -9.98
CA LYS A 799 20.58 8.38 -9.10
C LYS A 799 21.39 8.07 -7.84
N MET A 800 21.42 6.82 -7.38
CA MET A 800 21.97 6.48 -6.07
C MET A 800 22.79 5.20 -6.03
N TYR A 801 22.28 4.07 -6.55
CA TYR A 801 22.92 2.79 -6.34
C TYR A 801 24.26 2.64 -7.06
N GLN A 802 24.44 3.28 -8.22
CA GLN A 802 25.76 3.29 -8.89
C GLN A 802 26.84 3.96 -8.03
N ASP A 803 26.51 5.05 -7.34
CA ASP A 803 27.44 5.70 -6.41
C ASP A 803 27.68 4.83 -5.16
N LEU A 804 26.63 4.21 -4.61
CA LEU A 804 26.75 3.24 -3.52
C LEU A 804 27.70 2.09 -3.88
N LEU A 805 27.58 1.52 -5.08
CA LEU A 805 28.46 0.45 -5.56
C LEU A 805 29.93 0.89 -5.63
N VAL A 806 30.21 2.15 -5.97
CA VAL A 806 31.56 2.72 -5.95
C VAL A 806 32.12 2.74 -4.52
N GLN A 807 31.33 3.19 -3.54
CA GLN A 807 31.76 3.22 -2.15
C GLN A 807 31.95 1.81 -1.57
N LEU A 808 31.02 0.90 -1.80
CA LEU A 808 31.12 -0.50 -1.41
C LEU A 808 32.39 -1.14 -2.00
N LYS A 809 32.67 -0.90 -3.28
CA LYS A 809 33.88 -1.41 -3.93
C LYS A 809 35.17 -0.82 -3.35
N THR A 810 35.13 0.43 -2.88
CA THR A 810 36.27 1.11 -2.28
C THR A 810 36.65 0.53 -0.93
N TYR A 811 35.65 0.12 -0.13
CA TYR A 811 35.86 -0.32 1.25
C TYR A 811 35.70 -1.82 1.48
N ARG A 812 35.20 -2.61 0.50
CA ARG A 812 35.03 -4.06 0.65
C ARG A 812 36.34 -4.75 1.06
N GLY A 813 36.29 -5.52 2.14
CA GLY A 813 37.45 -6.25 2.70
C GLY A 813 38.52 -5.35 3.33
N VAL A 814 38.29 -4.05 3.47
CA VAL A 814 39.24 -3.12 4.10
C VAL A 814 38.98 -3.07 5.61
N GLY A 815 39.76 -3.85 6.37
CA GLY A 815 39.73 -3.81 7.83
C GLY A 815 40.31 -2.52 8.42
N TYR A 816 40.11 -2.30 9.73
CA TYR A 816 40.67 -1.17 10.46
C TYR A 816 41.99 -1.58 11.11
N THR A 817 43.10 -0.94 10.73
CA THR A 817 44.38 -1.14 11.44
C THR A 817 44.30 -0.44 12.80
N VAL A 818 44.44 -1.20 13.88
CA VAL A 818 44.56 -0.65 15.24
C VAL A 818 45.82 0.22 15.28
N VAL A 819 45.65 1.53 15.30
CA VAL A 819 46.75 2.45 15.62
C VAL A 819 46.99 2.33 17.12
N GLY A 820 47.89 1.41 17.49
CA GLY A 820 48.42 1.31 18.84
C GLY A 820 49.12 2.61 19.24
N SER A 821 48.86 3.01 20.48
CA SER A 821 49.53 4.06 21.25
C SER A 821 50.94 4.42 20.77
N SER A 822 51.15 5.72 20.60
CA SER A 822 52.43 6.41 20.41
C SER A 822 53.67 5.64 20.91
N SER A 823 54.48 5.11 19.99
CA SER A 823 55.90 4.88 20.26
C SER A 823 56.67 6.15 19.94
N ARG A 824 57.09 6.84 21.00
CA ARG A 824 58.06 7.92 20.94
C ARG A 824 59.36 7.40 21.53
N SER A 825 60.26 6.86 20.71
CA SER A 825 61.72 7.00 20.90
C SER A 825 62.52 6.39 19.75
N SER A 826 63.27 7.27 19.09
CA SER A 826 64.66 7.14 18.62
C SER A 826 65.11 5.94 17.77
N ALA A 827 65.64 6.32 16.61
CA ALA A 827 66.60 5.57 15.83
C ALA A 827 67.78 5.04 16.66
N GLU A 828 68.18 3.80 16.41
CA GLU A 828 69.58 3.40 16.33
C GLU A 828 69.69 2.08 15.55
N SER A 829 70.63 2.06 14.61
CA SER A 829 71.00 0.91 13.80
C SER A 829 71.85 -0.08 14.58
N ALA A 830 71.79 -1.37 14.18
CA ALA A 830 72.92 -2.28 13.95
C ALA A 830 72.91 -3.62 14.71
N ILE A 831 73.08 -4.69 13.91
CA ILE A 831 73.91 -5.89 14.14
C ILE A 831 73.31 -7.13 14.84
N SER A 832 73.54 -8.25 14.12
CA SER A 832 73.72 -9.67 14.51
C SER A 832 72.54 -10.49 15.04
N THR A 833 72.14 -11.41 14.17
CA THR A 833 71.78 -12.81 14.45
C THR A 833 72.79 -13.53 15.33
N GLU A 834 72.30 -14.31 16.30
CA GLU A 834 72.99 -15.50 16.82
C GLU A 834 71.97 -16.61 17.12
N GLU A 835 72.36 -17.82 16.76
CA GLU A 835 71.59 -19.08 16.67
C GLU A 835 71.48 -19.85 18.00
N ALA A 836 70.48 -20.73 18.07
CA ALA A 836 70.54 -22.13 18.57
C ALA A 836 69.27 -22.83 18.05
N GLY A 837 69.28 -23.84 17.16
CA GLY A 837 69.81 -25.21 17.28
C GLY A 837 68.79 -26.07 18.05
N GLU A 838 68.10 -27.11 17.53
CA GLU A 838 68.52 -28.35 16.85
C GLU A 838 67.33 -28.96 16.03
N GLU A 839 67.55 -29.36 14.77
CA GLU A 839 67.63 -30.75 14.21
C GLU A 839 66.37 -31.62 14.35
N ALA A 840 65.80 -32.28 13.33
CA ALA A 840 66.37 -33.14 12.28
C ALA A 840 65.25 -33.44 11.24
N ASP A 841 65.41 -33.91 10.00
CA ASP A 841 66.47 -34.01 9.00
C ASP A 841 65.81 -34.65 7.74
N ILE A 842 66.45 -34.49 6.56
CA ILE A 842 66.26 -35.25 5.30
C ILE A 842 65.34 -34.67 4.16
N VAL A 843 66.08 -34.03 3.25
CA VAL A 843 65.98 -33.55 1.84
C VAL A 843 65.76 -34.71 0.81
N PRO A 844 65.52 -34.58 -0.54
CA PRO A 844 65.71 -33.44 -1.47
C PRO A 844 64.71 -33.14 -2.65
N LYS A 845 64.85 -31.89 -3.16
CA LYS A 845 64.94 -31.40 -4.59
C LYS A 845 63.67 -31.48 -5.47
N SER A 846 63.22 -30.38 -6.12
CA SER A 846 63.89 -29.58 -7.17
C SER A 846 63.09 -28.26 -7.41
N LYS A 847 63.69 -27.06 -7.41
CA LYS A 847 64.29 -26.27 -8.53
C LYS A 847 63.43 -26.06 -9.79
N SER A 848 62.85 -24.85 -9.94
CA SER A 848 63.03 -23.89 -11.07
C SER A 848 61.92 -22.80 -10.99
N SER A 849 62.17 -21.55 -10.59
CA SER A 849 62.65 -20.40 -11.39
C SER A 849 61.90 -20.15 -12.70
N PHE A 850 61.21 -19.00 -12.81
CA PHE A 850 61.06 -18.06 -13.96
C PHE A 850 59.87 -17.14 -13.62
N GLN A 851 60.05 -15.94 -13.06
CA GLN A 851 60.51 -14.68 -13.66
C GLN A 851 59.66 -14.18 -14.84
N THR A 852 58.61 -13.43 -14.49
CA THR A 852 58.26 -12.06 -14.92
C THR A 852 58.51 -11.64 -16.38
N GLN A 853 57.42 -11.36 -17.12
CA GLN A 853 57.24 -10.22 -18.05
C GLN A 853 55.73 -9.90 -18.07
N LEU A 854 55.30 -8.75 -17.55
CA LEU A 854 54.98 -7.52 -18.32
C LEU A 854 53.95 -7.73 -19.43
N ASN A 855 52.67 -7.58 -19.09
CA ASN A 855 51.78 -6.51 -19.58
C ASN A 855 50.59 -6.35 -18.64
#